data_AF-A0A0E0BV92-F1
#
_entry.id   AF-A0A0E0BV92-F1
#
_cell.length_a   1.000
_cell.length_b   1.000
_cell.length_c   1.000
_cell.angle_alpha   90.00
_cell.angle_beta   90.00
_cell.angle_gamma   90.00
#
_symmetry.space_group_name_H-M   'P 1'
#
loop_
_entity.id
_entity.type
_entity.pdbx_description
1 polymer ?
#
loop_
_entity_poly.entity_id
_entity_poly.type
_entity_poly.pdbx_seq_one_letter_code
_entity_poly.pdbx_strand_id
1 'polypeptide(L)'
;MAGGCRRMCRRRRRRVFDENRGGVRTSGQGREASSSPPMAASVPNGHSVAGEGGTPAPPPSSSSLVFLGTGCSSAVPNARCLIQPPDPPCAVCSQSLSVPPELNPNYRCNTSLLIDYCQDEVTHKYILIDVGKTFREQIILTHEHADAILGLDDVRIVQPFSPTNDIEPTPIYLSQFAMNSIAQKFPYLVRKKLKEGEEVRRVAQLDWRVIESDLQKPFVTSGLEFVPLPVIHGEDYVCLGFLFGRKSKVAYISDVSRFPPSTEHAISKSGEGQLDLLILDCLYRVPICKTTSQTISASSLLPLIPFPFLFPPLTDSPSSSSPRSPAERREASSSPPMAASVPNGHSVAGEGGTPAPPPSSSSLVFLGTGCSSAVPNARCLIQPPDPPCAVCSQSLSVPPELNPNYRCNTSLLIDYCQDEVTHKYILIDVGKTFREQVLRWFIHHKIPCVDSIILTHEHADAILGLDDVRIVQPFSPTNDIEPTPIYLSQFAMNSIAQKFPYLVRKKLKEGEEVRRVAQLDWRVIESDLQKPFVTSGLEFVPLPVIHGEDYVCLGFLFGRKSKVAYISDVSRFPPSTEHAISKSGEGQLDLLILDCLYRTLDAVKRICPKRALLIGMTHEMDHHKDNETLEEWSRRAFASSVTCIKLPVAVTIQLLLIRN
;
A
#
# COMPACT_ATOMS: atom_id res chain seq x y z
N MET A 1 -29.50 46.44 0.54
CA MET A 1 -30.92 46.04 0.46
C MET A 1 -31.16 45.29 -0.85
N ALA A 2 -32.34 44.66 -1.03
CA ALA A 2 -32.62 43.72 -2.13
C ALA A 2 -33.02 44.40 -3.46
N GLY A 3 -33.10 43.62 -4.56
CA GLY A 3 -33.73 44.09 -5.82
C GLY A 3 -33.20 43.46 -7.11
N GLY A 4 -33.22 42.13 -7.23
CA GLY A 4 -32.49 41.39 -8.27
C GLY A 4 -32.90 41.55 -9.75
N CYS A 5 -32.13 40.89 -10.61
CA CYS A 5 -32.53 40.52 -11.98
C CYS A 5 -32.03 39.10 -12.30
N ARG A 6 -32.77 38.33 -13.10
CA ARG A 6 -32.47 36.91 -13.43
C ARG A 6 -32.48 36.68 -14.96
N ARG A 7 -31.70 35.69 -15.40
CA ARG A 7 -31.61 35.06 -16.73
C ARG A 7 -30.78 35.80 -17.80
N MET A 8 -29.69 35.15 -18.23
CA MET A 8 -29.45 34.84 -19.65
C MET A 8 -28.44 33.69 -19.83
N CYS A 9 -28.29 33.21 -21.07
CA CYS A 9 -27.23 32.32 -21.56
C CYS A 9 -27.07 30.89 -20.97
N ARG A 10 -28.09 30.03 -21.18
CA ARG A 10 -27.85 28.61 -21.55
C ARG A 10 -28.11 28.45 -23.05
N ARG A 11 -27.08 28.17 -23.87
CA ARG A 11 -27.10 27.44 -25.18
C ARG A 11 -25.82 27.67 -26.01
N ARG A 12 -25.09 26.60 -26.35
CA ARG A 12 -24.53 26.36 -27.72
C ARG A 12 -23.88 24.96 -27.84
N ARG A 13 -24.05 24.35 -29.03
CA ARG A 13 -23.43 23.11 -29.61
C ARG A 13 -24.22 21.78 -29.51
N ARG A 14 -25.01 21.49 -30.56
CA ARG A 14 -25.21 20.15 -31.19
C ARG A 14 -25.84 20.32 -32.59
N ARG A 15 -25.75 19.27 -33.43
CA ARG A 15 -26.01 19.24 -34.91
C ARG A 15 -24.91 19.94 -35.73
N VAL A 16 -24.68 19.66 -37.02
CA VAL A 16 -25.46 19.00 -38.11
C VAL A 16 -24.46 18.13 -38.93
N PHE A 17 -24.76 17.01 -39.63
CA PHE A 17 -25.98 16.19 -39.85
C PHE A 17 -25.98 14.91 -38.95
N ASP A 18 -26.77 13.82 -39.04
CA ASP A 18 -27.79 13.26 -39.99
C ASP A 18 -27.17 12.62 -41.31
N GLU A 19 -27.70 11.68 -42.14
CA GLU A 19 -28.85 10.74 -42.13
C GLU A 19 -28.67 9.58 -43.18
N ASN A 20 -29.16 8.34 -42.93
CA ASN A 20 -29.81 7.50 -43.98
C ASN A 20 -30.60 6.26 -43.46
N ARG A 21 -31.91 6.24 -43.78
CA ARG A 21 -32.83 5.12 -44.18
C ARG A 21 -32.40 3.66 -43.93
N GLY A 22 -33.25 2.72 -43.46
CA GLY A 22 -34.69 2.73 -43.14
C GLY A 22 -35.43 1.54 -43.78
N GLY A 23 -36.17 0.71 -43.01
CA GLY A 23 -36.81 -0.51 -43.51
C GLY A 23 -37.78 -1.20 -42.53
N VAL A 24 -39.08 -1.03 -42.75
CA VAL A 24 -40.20 -1.41 -41.86
C VAL A 24 -40.71 -2.86 -42.09
N ARG A 25 -41.28 -3.49 -41.04
CA ARG A 25 -42.36 -4.53 -40.99
C ARG A 25 -42.08 -6.07 -40.86
N THR A 26 -42.51 -6.59 -39.69
CA THR A 26 -43.42 -7.75 -39.42
C THR A 26 -43.08 -9.23 -39.65
N SER A 27 -43.28 -10.00 -38.56
CA SER A 27 -43.97 -11.31 -38.41
C SER A 27 -43.43 -12.61 -39.01
N GLY A 28 -43.38 -13.66 -38.17
CA GLY A 28 -43.29 -15.09 -38.56
C GLY A 28 -43.24 -16.02 -37.35
N GLN A 29 -43.93 -17.17 -37.38
CA GLN A 29 -43.91 -18.23 -36.36
C GLN A 29 -43.43 -19.57 -36.96
N GLY A 30 -42.73 -20.38 -36.16
CA GLY A 30 -42.35 -21.79 -36.42
C GLY A 30 -41.35 -22.24 -35.34
N ARG A 31 -41.54 -23.33 -34.58
CA ARG A 31 -41.68 -24.77 -34.93
C ARG A 31 -40.37 -25.37 -35.50
N GLU A 32 -39.86 -26.52 -35.04
CA GLU A 32 -40.35 -27.46 -34.01
C GLU A 32 -39.20 -28.34 -33.42
N ALA A 33 -39.52 -29.28 -32.52
CA ALA A 33 -38.55 -30.14 -31.79
C ALA A 33 -37.75 -31.12 -32.69
N SER A 34 -36.60 -31.66 -32.23
CA SER A 34 -36.42 -33.03 -31.67
C SER A 34 -35.02 -33.56 -32.10
N SER A 35 -34.37 -34.62 -31.58
CA SER A 35 -34.53 -35.54 -30.43
C SER A 35 -33.16 -36.22 -30.12
N SER A 36 -33.07 -37.08 -29.09
CA SER A 36 -31.83 -37.58 -28.47
C SER A 36 -31.26 -38.93 -29.05
N PRO A 37 -30.44 -39.74 -28.35
CA PRO A 37 -29.04 -40.02 -28.72
C PRO A 37 -28.77 -41.49 -29.14
N PRO A 38 -27.48 -41.89 -29.27
CA PRO A 38 -27.02 -43.04 -28.47
C PRO A 38 -25.58 -42.93 -27.92
N MET A 39 -25.21 -43.84 -27.00
CA MET A 39 -23.84 -44.04 -26.48
C MET A 39 -23.18 -45.29 -27.07
N ALA A 40 -21.85 -45.30 -27.25
CA ALA A 40 -20.99 -46.48 -27.04
C ALA A 40 -19.49 -46.12 -26.98
N ALA A 41 -18.75 -46.85 -26.14
CA ALA A 41 -17.36 -46.62 -25.73
C ALA A 41 -16.23 -46.76 -26.78
N SER A 42 -15.11 -46.06 -26.55
CA SER A 42 -13.75 -46.64 -26.56
C SER A 42 -12.72 -45.65 -25.99
N VAL A 43 -11.52 -46.15 -25.61
CA VAL A 43 -10.43 -45.39 -24.95
C VAL A 43 -9.16 -45.39 -25.85
N PRO A 44 -8.09 -44.63 -25.54
CA PRO A 44 -7.84 -43.30 -26.10
C PRO A 44 -6.70 -43.28 -27.15
N ASN A 45 -6.77 -42.33 -28.09
CA ASN A 45 -5.60 -41.68 -28.70
C ASN A 45 -6.04 -40.55 -29.65
N GLY A 46 -5.31 -39.43 -29.67
CA GLY A 46 -5.55 -38.34 -30.62
C GLY A 46 -5.25 -36.96 -30.04
N HIS A 47 -4.28 -36.25 -30.63
CA HIS A 47 -3.91 -34.89 -30.25
C HIS A 47 -5.07 -33.91 -30.46
N SER A 48 -5.35 -33.05 -29.46
CA SER A 48 -6.20 -31.86 -29.61
C SER A 48 -5.40 -30.58 -29.37
N VAL A 49 -5.27 -29.82 -30.46
CA VAL A 49 -4.97 -28.38 -30.59
C VAL A 49 -4.94 -27.57 -29.29
N ALA A 50 -3.89 -26.77 -29.10
CA ALA A 50 -3.81 -25.76 -28.03
C ALA A 50 -4.86 -24.66 -28.27
N GLY A 51 -5.73 -24.42 -27.28
CA GLY A 51 -6.76 -23.39 -27.34
C GLY A 51 -7.40 -23.11 -25.99
N GLU A 52 -7.81 -21.84 -25.84
CA GLU A 52 -8.62 -21.28 -24.75
C GLU A 52 -7.99 -21.22 -23.35
N GLY A 53 -8.42 -20.21 -22.58
CA GLY A 53 -7.79 -19.83 -21.31
C GLY A 53 -8.25 -20.71 -20.16
N GLY A 54 -7.31 -21.12 -19.31
CA GLY A 54 -7.63 -21.84 -18.08
C GLY A 54 -8.49 -20.99 -17.15
N THR A 55 -9.75 -21.40 -16.96
CA THR A 55 -10.56 -20.91 -15.85
C THR A 55 -9.86 -21.24 -14.53
N PRO A 56 -9.96 -20.37 -13.50
CA PRO A 56 -9.44 -20.71 -12.18
C PRO A 56 -10.11 -21.99 -11.68
N ALA A 57 -9.37 -22.82 -10.96
CA ALA A 57 -9.91 -24.04 -10.37
C ALA A 57 -11.13 -23.69 -9.50
N PRO A 58 -12.21 -24.50 -9.55
CA PRO A 58 -13.39 -24.25 -8.72
C PRO A 58 -12.99 -24.24 -7.24
N PRO A 59 -13.63 -23.40 -6.40
CA PRO A 59 -13.32 -23.36 -4.99
C PRO A 59 -13.62 -24.72 -4.33
N PRO A 60 -12.88 -25.11 -3.27
CA PRO A 60 -13.04 -26.40 -2.63
C PRO A 60 -14.43 -26.48 -1.97
N SER A 61 -15.13 -27.61 -2.08
CA SER A 61 -16.48 -27.81 -1.50
C SER A 61 -16.54 -27.86 0.05
N SER A 62 -15.54 -27.29 0.71
CA SER A 62 -15.38 -27.21 2.16
C SER A 62 -14.97 -25.79 2.56
N SER A 63 -15.58 -25.25 3.62
CA SER A 63 -15.13 -23.98 4.20
C SER A 63 -13.68 -24.04 4.67
N SER A 64 -12.94 -22.94 4.55
CA SER A 64 -11.53 -22.85 4.93
C SER A 64 -11.21 -21.59 5.76
N LEU A 65 -10.08 -21.63 6.47
CA LEU A 65 -9.54 -20.52 7.28
C LEU A 65 -8.17 -20.14 6.75
N VAL A 66 -8.04 -18.92 6.25
CA VAL A 66 -6.84 -18.42 5.58
C VAL A 66 -6.26 -17.25 6.37
N PHE A 67 -5.14 -17.49 7.04
CA PHE A 67 -4.42 -16.46 7.78
C PHE A 67 -3.71 -15.51 6.80
N LEU A 68 -4.15 -14.25 6.75
CA LEU A 68 -3.49 -13.21 5.95
C LEU A 68 -2.31 -12.57 6.69
N GLY A 69 -2.30 -12.69 8.02
CA GLY A 69 -1.17 -12.33 8.88
C GLY A 69 -1.22 -13.05 10.23
N THR A 70 -0.05 -13.17 10.86
CA THR A 70 0.21 -13.93 12.10
C THR A 70 1.28 -13.26 12.98
N GLY A 71 1.50 -11.96 12.77
CA GLY A 71 2.46 -11.14 13.48
C GLY A 71 1.78 -10.05 14.31
N CYS A 72 2.46 -9.58 15.36
CA CYS A 72 2.01 -8.46 16.18
C CYS A 72 1.87 -7.15 15.39
N SER A 73 1.40 -6.09 16.05
CA SER A 73 1.26 -4.72 15.54
C SER A 73 2.48 -4.11 14.81
N SER A 74 3.69 -4.65 15.02
CA SER A 74 4.93 -4.21 14.33
C SER A 74 5.32 -5.09 13.12
N ALA A 75 4.60 -6.19 12.92
CA ALA A 75 4.89 -7.28 11.98
C ALA A 75 6.31 -7.89 12.15
N VAL A 76 6.61 -8.92 11.34
CA VAL A 76 7.92 -9.55 11.24
C VAL A 76 8.36 -9.55 9.77
N PRO A 77 9.58 -9.11 9.41
CA PRO A 77 10.58 -8.48 10.29
C PRO A 77 10.05 -7.19 10.93
N ASN A 78 10.48 -6.93 12.15
CA ASN A 78 10.42 -5.59 12.71
C ASN A 78 11.57 -4.79 12.07
N ALA A 79 11.27 -3.81 11.21
CA ALA A 79 12.31 -3.16 10.41
C ALA A 79 13.34 -2.38 11.26
N ARG A 80 12.98 -1.97 12.49
CA ARG A 80 13.93 -1.39 13.45
C ARG A 80 15.06 -2.36 13.78
N CYS A 81 14.77 -3.66 13.89
CA CYS A 81 15.77 -4.72 14.12
C CYS A 81 16.68 -5.00 12.92
N LEU A 82 16.47 -4.33 11.79
CA LEU A 82 17.27 -4.45 10.56
C LEU A 82 18.04 -3.15 10.27
N ILE A 83 17.44 -2.00 10.59
CA ILE A 83 18.03 -0.67 10.45
C ILE A 83 18.95 -0.33 11.63
N GLN A 84 18.50 -0.66 12.84
CA GLN A 84 19.24 -0.54 14.10
C GLN A 84 19.30 -1.94 14.74
N PRO A 85 20.09 -2.88 14.16
CA PRO A 85 20.16 -4.24 14.66
C PRO A 85 20.62 -4.27 16.13
N PRO A 86 19.93 -5.03 17.00
CA PRO A 86 20.41 -5.25 18.36
C PRO A 86 21.69 -6.10 18.35
N ASP A 87 22.42 -6.12 19.46
CA ASP A 87 23.52 -7.05 19.70
C ASP A 87 23.11 -8.06 20.80
N PRO A 88 23.04 -9.38 20.51
CA PRO A 88 23.18 -9.99 19.19
C PRO A 88 21.97 -9.71 18.27
N PRO A 89 22.15 -9.77 16.93
CA PRO A 89 21.08 -9.52 15.97
C PRO A 89 19.85 -10.41 16.16
N CYS A 90 18.67 -9.84 15.89
CA CYS A 90 17.39 -10.55 16.07
C CYS A 90 17.22 -11.65 15.02
N ALA A 91 17.62 -12.88 15.36
CA ALA A 91 17.65 -14.04 14.47
C ALA A 91 16.33 -14.26 13.70
N VAL A 92 15.16 -14.03 14.32
CA VAL A 92 13.86 -14.16 13.65
C VAL A 92 13.69 -13.11 12.54
N CYS A 93 14.07 -11.85 12.79
CA CYS A 93 14.02 -10.78 11.78
C CYS A 93 15.06 -11.03 10.67
N SER A 94 16.27 -11.46 11.01
CA SER A 94 17.30 -11.81 10.01
C SER A 94 16.87 -12.98 9.12
N GLN A 95 16.27 -14.03 9.70
CA GLN A 95 15.73 -15.17 8.96
C GLN A 95 14.49 -14.82 8.13
N SER A 96 13.67 -13.86 8.56
CA SER A 96 12.48 -13.43 7.80
C SER A 96 12.77 -12.77 6.44
N LEU A 97 14.04 -12.53 6.11
CA LEU A 97 14.51 -12.04 4.80
C LEU A 97 15.42 -13.03 4.05
N SER A 98 15.61 -14.26 4.52
CA SER A 98 16.53 -15.22 3.88
C SER A 98 15.99 -15.85 2.58
N VAL A 99 14.68 -15.80 2.38
CA VAL A 99 13.92 -16.20 1.19
C VAL A 99 12.76 -15.20 1.01
N PRO A 100 12.14 -15.10 -0.18
CA PRO A 100 11.02 -14.18 -0.43
C PRO A 100 9.89 -14.29 0.61
N PRO A 101 9.22 -13.17 0.96
CA PRO A 101 8.22 -13.13 2.04
C PRO A 101 7.16 -14.22 2.00
N GLU A 102 6.64 -14.51 0.81
CA GLU A 102 5.60 -15.51 0.53
C GLU A 102 6.07 -16.97 0.72
N LEU A 103 7.37 -17.21 0.82
CA LEU A 103 7.98 -18.51 1.12
C LEU A 103 8.52 -18.59 2.55
N ASN A 104 8.38 -17.53 3.36
CA ASN A 104 9.12 -17.38 4.61
C ASN A 104 8.21 -17.43 5.86
N PRO A 105 8.17 -18.52 6.66
CA PRO A 105 7.32 -18.61 7.85
C PRO A 105 7.77 -17.69 9.01
N ASN A 106 8.90 -17.00 8.88
CA ASN A 106 9.30 -15.91 9.78
C ASN A 106 8.85 -14.53 9.27
N TYR A 107 8.47 -14.36 8.01
CA TYR A 107 7.82 -13.13 7.54
C TYR A 107 6.33 -13.18 7.90
N ARG A 108 5.83 -12.18 8.62
CA ARG A 108 4.47 -12.18 9.18
C ARG A 108 3.88 -10.78 9.21
N CYS A 109 2.85 -10.55 8.37
CA CYS A 109 1.99 -9.37 8.46
C CYS A 109 1.18 -9.37 9.77
N ASN A 110 0.63 -8.21 10.13
CA ASN A 110 -0.26 -8.02 11.29
C ASN A 110 -1.41 -9.04 11.29
N THR A 111 -1.81 -9.56 12.46
CA THR A 111 -2.88 -10.57 12.61
C THR A 111 -4.15 -10.17 11.85
N SER A 112 -4.60 -11.04 10.94
CA SER A 112 -5.82 -10.87 10.13
C SER A 112 -6.24 -12.22 9.55
N LEU A 113 -7.54 -12.54 9.62
CA LEU A 113 -8.07 -13.87 9.28
C LEU A 113 -9.19 -13.78 8.25
N LEU A 114 -9.00 -14.43 7.11
CA LEU A 114 -10.04 -14.61 6.09
C LEU A 114 -10.75 -15.95 6.32
N ILE A 115 -12.05 -15.90 6.58
CA ILE A 115 -12.94 -17.05 6.57
C ILE A 115 -13.51 -17.16 5.16
N ASP A 116 -13.27 -18.30 4.52
CA ASP A 116 -13.91 -18.71 3.27
C ASP A 116 -15.02 -19.71 3.62
N TYR A 117 -16.27 -19.26 3.62
CA TYR A 117 -17.43 -20.03 4.04
C TYR A 117 -18.19 -20.58 2.84
N CYS A 118 -18.10 -21.90 2.65
CA CYS A 118 -18.88 -22.64 1.66
C CYS A 118 -20.29 -22.90 2.23
N GLN A 119 -21.31 -22.27 1.63
CA GLN A 119 -22.68 -22.30 2.14
C GLN A 119 -23.50 -23.51 1.65
N ASP A 120 -23.28 -23.95 0.40
CA ASP A 120 -24.08 -24.98 -0.28
C ASP A 120 -23.29 -25.79 -1.33
N GLU A 121 -22.03 -26.12 -1.02
CA GLU A 121 -21.04 -26.80 -1.90
C GLU A 121 -20.62 -26.02 -3.17
N VAL A 122 -21.33 -24.95 -3.55
CA VAL A 122 -21.05 -24.12 -4.74
C VAL A 122 -20.88 -22.64 -4.38
N THR A 123 -21.71 -22.11 -3.48
CA THR A 123 -21.68 -20.70 -3.07
C THR A 123 -20.66 -20.49 -1.96
N HIS A 124 -19.55 -19.84 -2.31
CA HIS A 124 -18.59 -19.32 -1.33
C HIS A 124 -18.97 -17.90 -0.90
N LYS A 125 -18.59 -17.57 0.35
CA LYS A 125 -18.79 -16.29 1.00
C LYS A 125 -17.59 -15.95 1.85
N TYR A 126 -17.08 -14.73 1.73
CA TYR A 126 -15.82 -14.36 2.34
C TYR A 126 -16.01 -13.33 3.45
N ILE A 127 -15.47 -13.62 4.63
CA ILE A 127 -15.58 -12.77 5.82
C ILE A 127 -14.15 -12.52 6.34
N LEU A 128 -13.69 -11.28 6.32
CA LEU A 128 -12.41 -10.92 6.95
C LEU A 128 -12.64 -10.48 8.39
N ILE A 129 -11.87 -11.03 9.32
CA ILE A 129 -11.70 -10.47 10.66
C ILE A 129 -10.42 -9.64 10.71
N ASP A 130 -10.57 -8.39 11.14
CA ASP A 130 -9.56 -7.31 11.22
C ASP A 130 -8.99 -6.90 9.85
N VAL A 131 -9.31 -5.69 9.38
CA VAL A 131 -9.14 -5.27 7.95
C VAL A 131 -7.69 -5.29 7.48
N GLY A 132 -6.74 -5.04 8.39
CA GLY A 132 -5.32 -4.93 8.06
C GLY A 132 -5.11 -3.85 7.00
N LYS A 133 -4.89 -4.27 5.74
CA LYS A 133 -4.78 -3.38 4.58
C LYS A 133 -5.66 -3.75 3.35
N THR A 134 -6.46 -4.84 3.35
CA THR A 134 -7.32 -5.23 2.20
C THR A 134 -8.42 -6.29 2.51
N PHE A 135 -9.71 -6.00 2.30
CA PHE A 135 -10.71 -7.04 1.92
C PHE A 135 -12.01 -6.51 1.24
N ARG A 136 -12.82 -7.43 0.66
CA ARG A 136 -13.83 -7.20 -0.40
C ARG A 136 -15.31 -7.43 -0.04
N GLU A 137 -15.68 -8.53 0.63
CA GLU A 137 -17.11 -8.90 0.78
C GLU A 137 -17.72 -8.46 2.11
N GLN A 138 -17.25 -9.00 3.24
CA GLN A 138 -17.70 -8.64 4.59
C GLN A 138 -16.51 -8.50 5.53
N ILE A 139 -16.66 -7.62 6.51
CA ILE A 139 -15.63 -7.27 7.48
C ILE A 139 -16.22 -7.39 8.89
N ILE A 140 -15.45 -7.98 9.80
CA ILE A 140 -15.66 -7.94 11.24
C ILE A 140 -14.43 -7.25 11.85
N LEU A 141 -14.64 -6.27 12.73
CA LEU A 141 -13.57 -5.62 13.50
C LEU A 141 -13.63 -6.06 14.96
N THR A 142 -12.54 -6.64 15.46
CA THR A 142 -12.42 -7.01 16.89
C THR A 142 -12.30 -5.79 17.79
N HIS A 143 -11.56 -4.78 17.33
CA HIS A 143 -11.15 -3.61 18.09
C HIS A 143 -10.72 -2.46 17.15
N GLU A 144 -10.29 -1.30 17.67
CA GLU A 144 -10.08 -0.09 16.85
C GLU A 144 -8.70 0.58 16.92
N HIS A 145 -7.64 -0.22 17.16
CA HIS A 145 -6.25 0.21 16.95
C HIS A 145 -5.87 0.29 15.46
N ALA A 146 -4.71 0.87 15.17
CA ALA A 146 -4.29 1.24 13.81
C ALA A 146 -4.17 0.03 12.87
N ASP A 147 -3.57 -1.04 13.36
CA ASP A 147 -3.38 -2.31 12.65
C ASP A 147 -4.69 -3.02 12.29
N ALA A 148 -5.75 -2.88 13.10
CA ALA A 148 -7.07 -3.40 12.76
C ALA A 148 -7.83 -2.55 11.71
N ILE A 149 -7.62 -1.22 11.69
CA ILE A 149 -8.54 -0.28 10.98
C ILE A 149 -7.93 0.61 9.88
N LEU A 150 -6.61 0.77 9.77
CA LEU A 150 -6.05 1.71 8.79
C LEU A 150 -6.28 1.29 7.32
N GLY A 151 -6.53 0.01 7.05
CA GLY A 151 -6.94 -0.49 5.73
C GLY A 151 -8.37 -0.14 5.29
N LEU A 152 -9.19 0.50 6.15
CA LEU A 152 -10.59 0.84 5.80
C LEU A 152 -10.71 1.75 4.57
N ASP A 153 -9.71 2.58 4.31
CA ASP A 153 -9.66 3.46 3.12
C ASP A 153 -9.48 2.65 1.81
N ASP A 154 -8.77 1.51 1.89
CA ASP A 154 -8.38 0.66 0.76
C ASP A 154 -9.42 -0.39 0.37
N VAL A 155 -10.46 -0.58 1.19
CA VAL A 155 -11.66 -1.36 0.80
C VAL A 155 -12.26 -0.84 -0.53
N ARG A 156 -12.12 0.46 -0.82
CA ARG A 156 -12.55 1.06 -2.11
C ARG A 156 -11.87 0.43 -3.34
N ILE A 157 -10.66 -0.12 -3.20
CA ILE A 157 -9.89 -0.66 -4.32
C ILE A 157 -10.56 -1.93 -4.83
N VAL A 158 -11.01 -2.80 -3.93
CA VAL A 158 -11.62 -4.09 -4.29
C VAL A 158 -13.12 -3.98 -4.57
N GLN A 159 -13.79 -2.94 -4.05
CA GLN A 159 -15.18 -2.59 -4.39
C GLN A 159 -15.39 -2.37 -5.90
N PRO A 160 -16.64 -2.46 -6.41
CA PRO A 160 -16.95 -2.15 -7.81
C PRO A 160 -16.61 -0.70 -8.16
N PHE A 161 -16.12 -0.46 -9.38
CA PHE A 161 -15.87 0.91 -9.83
C PHE A 161 -17.17 1.59 -10.25
N SER A 162 -17.50 2.72 -9.61
CA SER A 162 -18.63 3.58 -9.98
C SER A 162 -18.18 5.03 -10.12
N PRO A 163 -18.41 5.71 -11.27
CA PRO A 163 -18.01 7.10 -11.46
C PRO A 163 -18.64 8.08 -10.46
N THR A 164 -19.85 7.78 -9.96
CA THR A 164 -20.59 8.56 -8.96
C THR A 164 -20.40 8.05 -7.53
N ASN A 165 -19.57 7.02 -7.34
CA ASN A 165 -19.41 6.27 -6.09
C ASN A 165 -20.73 5.64 -5.54
N ASP A 166 -21.76 5.53 -6.38
CA ASP A 166 -22.98 4.77 -6.10
C ASP A 166 -22.69 3.27 -6.31
N ILE A 167 -22.53 2.53 -5.21
CA ILE A 167 -22.34 1.08 -5.16
C ILE A 167 -23.02 0.51 -3.91
N GLU A 168 -23.27 -0.81 -3.91
CA GLU A 168 -23.68 -1.50 -2.69
C GLU A 168 -22.55 -1.43 -1.65
N PRO A 169 -22.82 -0.96 -0.42
CA PRO A 169 -21.79 -0.78 0.60
C PRO A 169 -21.37 -2.10 1.25
N THR A 170 -20.06 -2.28 1.47
CA THR A 170 -19.48 -3.43 2.18
C THR A 170 -19.92 -3.42 3.65
N PRO A 171 -20.57 -4.49 4.17
CA PRO A 171 -20.93 -4.60 5.58
C PRO A 171 -19.71 -4.69 6.50
N ILE A 172 -19.69 -3.86 7.54
CA ILE A 172 -18.71 -3.89 8.63
C ILE A 172 -19.43 -4.12 9.95
N TYR A 173 -19.11 -5.23 10.61
CA TYR A 173 -19.60 -5.59 11.94
C TYR A 173 -18.58 -5.18 13.00
N LEU A 174 -19.00 -4.39 13.99
CA LEU A 174 -18.10 -3.81 15.00
C LEU A 174 -18.83 -3.42 16.30
N SER A 175 -18.11 -3.31 17.41
CA SER A 175 -18.69 -2.83 18.68
C SER A 175 -19.11 -1.35 18.60
N GLN A 176 -20.06 -0.94 19.45
CA GLN A 176 -20.46 0.47 19.55
C GLN A 176 -19.30 1.40 19.91
N PHE A 177 -18.31 0.90 20.67
CA PHE A 177 -17.09 1.63 21.01
C PHE A 177 -16.21 1.86 19.77
N ALA A 178 -15.96 0.79 19.00
CA ALA A 178 -15.21 0.86 17.75
C ALA A 178 -15.89 1.82 16.75
N MET A 179 -17.22 1.75 16.62
CA MET A 179 -17.99 2.64 15.76
C MET A 179 -17.87 4.12 16.16
N ASN A 180 -17.96 4.42 17.45
CA ASN A 180 -17.80 5.79 17.96
C ASN A 180 -16.40 6.34 17.64
N SER A 181 -15.36 5.53 17.81
CA SER A 181 -13.98 5.92 17.52
C SER A 181 -13.74 6.09 16.01
N ILE A 182 -14.25 5.19 15.17
CA ILE A 182 -14.13 5.30 13.70
C ILE A 182 -14.89 6.53 13.17
N ALA A 183 -16.08 6.82 13.70
CA ALA A 183 -16.83 8.03 13.36
C ALA A 183 -16.10 9.33 13.77
N GLN A 184 -15.25 9.28 14.80
CA GLN A 184 -14.35 10.38 15.15
C GLN A 184 -13.12 10.41 14.23
N LYS A 185 -12.38 9.31 14.10
CA LYS A 185 -11.10 9.22 13.37
C LYS A 185 -11.27 9.42 11.86
N PHE A 186 -12.24 8.74 11.25
CA PHE A 186 -12.47 8.68 9.80
C PHE A 186 -13.89 9.18 9.45
N PRO A 187 -14.23 10.45 9.74
CA PRO A 187 -15.58 10.98 9.56
C PRO A 187 -16.05 10.90 8.10
N TYR A 188 -15.12 10.87 7.14
CA TYR A 188 -15.39 10.78 5.71
C TYR A 188 -15.84 9.39 5.25
N LEU A 189 -15.55 8.32 6.00
CA LEU A 189 -16.05 6.95 5.74
C LEU A 189 -17.46 6.72 6.34
N VAL A 190 -17.89 7.61 7.25
CA VAL A 190 -19.17 7.51 7.97
C VAL A 190 -20.21 8.51 7.44
N ARG A 191 -19.80 9.76 7.16
CA ARG A 191 -20.71 10.85 6.75
C ARG A 191 -20.91 10.89 5.23
N LYS A 192 -21.81 10.05 4.73
CA LYS A 192 -22.10 9.90 3.28
C LYS A 192 -22.72 11.13 2.58
N LYS A 193 -23.06 12.21 3.30
CA LYS A 193 -23.62 13.44 2.71
C LYS A 193 -22.59 14.57 2.65
N LEU A 194 -22.06 14.77 1.45
CA LEU A 194 -21.60 16.07 0.97
C LEU A 194 -22.80 17.00 0.72
N LYS A 195 -22.58 18.32 0.62
CA LYS A 195 -23.64 19.29 0.31
C LYS A 195 -24.05 19.23 -1.16
N GLU A 196 -25.24 19.73 -1.46
CA GLU A 196 -25.74 19.85 -2.83
C GLU A 196 -24.84 20.82 -3.64
N GLY A 197 -23.95 20.24 -4.46
CA GLY A 197 -22.95 20.98 -5.25
C GLY A 197 -21.48 20.67 -4.94
N GLU A 198 -21.17 19.85 -3.92
CA GLU A 198 -19.80 19.40 -3.62
C GLU A 198 -19.46 18.11 -4.42
N GLU A 199 -18.24 18.00 -4.97
CA GLU A 199 -17.79 16.85 -5.79
C GLU A 199 -17.70 15.54 -4.98
N VAL A 200 -18.19 14.43 -5.55
CA VAL A 200 -18.24 13.12 -4.86
C VAL A 200 -16.85 12.53 -4.68
N ARG A 201 -16.33 12.65 -3.45
CA ARG A 201 -15.09 11.99 -3.02
C ARG A 201 -15.21 10.46 -3.13
N ARG A 202 -14.29 9.83 -3.87
CA ARG A 202 -14.24 8.36 -4.04
C ARG A 202 -13.60 7.68 -2.84
N VAL A 203 -14.37 7.57 -1.77
CA VAL A 203 -14.02 6.89 -0.51
C VAL A 203 -14.75 5.54 -0.44
N ALA A 204 -14.27 4.61 0.38
CA ALA A 204 -14.90 3.29 0.53
C ALA A 204 -16.36 3.40 0.99
N GLN A 205 -17.28 2.69 0.33
CA GLN A 205 -18.69 2.67 0.71
C GLN A 205 -18.94 1.58 1.73
N LEU A 206 -19.18 1.95 2.98
CA LEU A 206 -19.26 1.02 4.11
C LEU A 206 -20.65 1.05 4.76
N ASP A 207 -21.13 -0.10 5.23
CA ASP A 207 -22.40 -0.27 5.94
C ASP A 207 -22.12 -0.70 7.39
N TRP A 208 -22.34 0.23 8.32
CA TRP A 208 -21.85 0.13 9.69
C TRP A 208 -22.85 -0.58 10.60
N ARG A 209 -22.59 -1.85 10.89
CA ARG A 209 -23.47 -2.74 11.67
C ARG A 209 -22.92 -2.89 13.08
N VAL A 210 -23.44 -2.06 13.99
CA VAL A 210 -23.10 -2.17 15.41
C VAL A 210 -23.61 -3.50 15.96
N ILE A 211 -22.70 -4.32 16.49
CA ILE A 211 -23.01 -5.55 17.22
C ILE A 211 -22.89 -5.30 18.74
N GLU A 212 -23.70 -6.03 19.51
CA GLU A 212 -23.64 -5.96 20.97
C GLU A 212 -22.51 -6.84 21.51
N SER A 213 -21.82 -6.37 22.55
CA SER A 213 -20.71 -7.08 23.19
C SER A 213 -21.22 -8.08 24.24
N ASP A 214 -22.09 -8.99 23.81
CA ASP A 214 -22.85 -9.90 24.68
C ASP A 214 -22.91 -11.31 24.05
N LEU A 215 -22.54 -12.33 24.84
CA LEU A 215 -22.56 -13.73 24.43
C LEU A 215 -23.99 -14.23 24.14
N GLN A 216 -25.01 -13.62 24.74
CA GLN A 216 -26.41 -13.96 24.51
C GLN A 216 -26.98 -13.36 23.22
N LYS A 217 -26.17 -12.60 22.47
CA LYS A 217 -26.60 -11.85 21.27
C LYS A 217 -25.72 -12.19 20.06
N PRO A 218 -25.76 -13.44 19.57
CA PRO A 218 -25.09 -13.81 18.34
C PRO A 218 -25.63 -13.02 17.15
N PHE A 219 -24.77 -12.79 16.15
CA PHE A 219 -25.15 -12.21 14.87
C PHE A 219 -24.83 -13.17 13.74
N VAL A 220 -25.61 -13.10 12.65
CA VAL A 220 -25.41 -13.91 11.45
C VAL A 220 -24.93 -13.02 10.32
N THR A 221 -23.86 -13.44 9.65
CA THR A 221 -23.36 -12.80 8.42
C THR A 221 -22.89 -13.87 7.43
N SER A 222 -23.21 -13.70 6.14
CA SER A 222 -23.06 -14.74 5.11
C SER A 222 -23.67 -16.12 5.44
N GLY A 223 -24.65 -16.18 6.34
CA GLY A 223 -25.24 -17.45 6.81
C GLY A 223 -24.36 -18.23 7.80
N LEU A 224 -23.23 -17.66 8.23
CA LEU A 224 -22.43 -18.11 9.36
C LEU A 224 -22.79 -17.30 10.61
N GLU A 225 -22.82 -17.96 11.76
CA GLU A 225 -23.26 -17.45 13.05
C GLU A 225 -22.05 -17.20 13.95
N PHE A 226 -21.98 -16.00 14.53
CA PHE A 226 -20.88 -15.52 15.37
C PHE A 226 -21.42 -15.11 16.73
N VAL A 227 -20.88 -15.70 17.79
CA VAL A 227 -21.10 -15.30 19.19
C VAL A 227 -19.98 -14.31 19.58
N PRO A 228 -20.30 -13.05 19.93
CA PRO A 228 -19.32 -12.10 20.45
C PRO A 228 -18.72 -12.58 21.78
N LEU A 229 -17.39 -12.55 21.91
CA LEU A 229 -16.65 -12.89 23.12
C LEU A 229 -15.93 -11.64 23.64
N PRO A 230 -16.46 -10.93 24.65
CA PRO A 230 -15.76 -9.81 25.28
C PRO A 230 -14.45 -10.27 25.91
N VAL A 231 -13.34 -9.62 25.57
CA VAL A 231 -12.00 -9.90 26.13
C VAL A 231 -11.29 -8.62 26.52
N ILE A 232 -10.38 -8.70 27.51
CA ILE A 232 -9.72 -7.53 28.07
C ILE A 232 -8.34 -7.38 27.40
N HIS A 233 -7.99 -6.15 27.04
CA HIS A 233 -6.68 -5.73 26.53
C HIS A 233 -6.16 -4.57 27.40
N GLY A 234 -4.96 -4.71 27.95
CA GLY A 234 -4.48 -3.82 29.03
C GLY A 234 -5.32 -3.98 30.31
N GLU A 235 -5.54 -2.90 31.05
CA GLU A 235 -6.29 -2.92 32.32
C GLU A 235 -7.81 -2.75 32.14
N ASP A 236 -8.25 -1.71 31.41
CA ASP A 236 -9.64 -1.21 31.36
C ASP A 236 -10.27 -1.14 29.94
N TYR A 237 -9.69 -1.79 28.94
CA TYR A 237 -10.19 -1.78 27.55
C TYR A 237 -10.68 -3.16 27.11
N VAL A 238 -11.81 -3.19 26.38
CA VAL A 238 -12.53 -4.42 26.01
C VAL A 238 -12.62 -4.55 24.50
N CYS A 239 -11.95 -5.57 23.97
CA CYS A 239 -12.02 -6.00 22.58
C CYS A 239 -13.08 -7.11 22.42
N LEU A 240 -13.38 -7.48 21.18
CA LEU A 240 -14.18 -8.67 20.84
C LEU A 240 -13.31 -9.75 20.21
N GLY A 241 -13.26 -10.93 20.84
CA GLY A 241 -13.10 -12.18 20.11
C GLY A 241 -14.44 -12.69 19.59
N PHE A 242 -14.42 -13.81 18.86
CA PHE A 242 -15.62 -14.44 18.31
C PHE A 242 -15.55 -15.97 18.39
N LEU A 243 -16.65 -16.60 18.78
CA LEU A 243 -16.88 -18.05 18.62
C LEU A 243 -17.82 -18.25 17.43
N PHE A 244 -17.46 -19.15 16.51
CA PHE A 244 -18.25 -19.46 15.32
C PHE A 244 -18.10 -20.92 14.87
N GLY A 245 -18.98 -21.34 13.97
CA GLY A 245 -18.98 -22.69 13.39
C GLY A 245 -19.87 -23.69 14.14
N ARG A 246 -20.72 -24.41 13.40
CA ARG A 246 -21.75 -25.32 13.96
C ARG A 246 -21.33 -26.79 14.03
N LYS A 247 -20.50 -27.26 13.09
CA LYS A 247 -19.97 -28.64 13.05
C LYS A 247 -18.58 -28.75 13.69
N SER A 248 -17.81 -27.67 13.62
CA SER A 248 -16.52 -27.51 14.28
C SER A 248 -16.53 -26.14 14.95
N LYS A 249 -16.28 -26.07 16.26
CA LYS A 249 -16.32 -24.85 17.05
C LYS A 249 -14.95 -24.17 17.03
N VAL A 250 -14.91 -22.98 16.45
CA VAL A 250 -13.71 -22.17 16.28
C VAL A 250 -13.85 -20.89 17.10
N ALA A 251 -12.91 -20.66 18.02
CA ALA A 251 -12.77 -19.37 18.69
C ALA A 251 -11.57 -18.60 18.11
N TYR A 252 -11.81 -17.36 17.67
CA TYR A 252 -10.77 -16.39 17.27
C TYR A 252 -10.73 -15.25 18.27
N ILE A 253 -9.58 -15.03 18.90
CA ILE A 253 -9.39 -13.99 19.91
C ILE A 253 -8.02 -13.34 19.71
N SER A 254 -8.01 -12.18 19.05
CA SER A 254 -6.82 -11.33 18.93
C SER A 254 -6.66 -10.39 20.15
N ASP A 255 -5.45 -9.88 20.32
CA ASP A 255 -5.08 -8.80 21.26
C ASP A 255 -5.48 -8.96 22.75
N VAL A 256 -5.67 -10.19 23.24
CA VAL A 256 -6.12 -10.44 24.63
C VAL A 256 -4.96 -10.37 25.66
N SER A 257 -5.17 -9.62 26.74
CA SER A 257 -4.37 -9.67 27.98
C SER A 257 -5.00 -10.57 29.05
N ARG A 258 -6.35 -10.64 29.11
CA ARG A 258 -7.11 -11.40 30.11
C ARG A 258 -8.51 -11.77 29.60
N PHE A 259 -8.96 -13.00 29.90
CA PHE A 259 -10.35 -13.42 29.67
C PHE A 259 -11.24 -13.02 30.86
N PRO A 260 -12.43 -12.44 30.63
CA PRO A 260 -13.51 -12.40 31.60
C PRO A 260 -14.02 -13.82 31.91
N PRO A 261 -14.52 -14.12 33.14
CA PRO A 261 -15.01 -15.45 33.50
C PRO A 261 -16.18 -15.96 32.62
N SER A 262 -17.00 -15.06 32.06
CA SER A 262 -18.05 -15.41 31.10
C SER A 262 -17.47 -15.95 29.79
N THR A 263 -16.44 -15.30 29.26
CA THR A 263 -15.74 -15.70 28.03
C THR A 263 -14.90 -16.95 28.26
N GLU A 264 -14.19 -17.05 29.39
CA GLU A 264 -13.46 -18.25 29.79
C GLU A 264 -14.41 -19.46 29.90
N HIS A 265 -15.58 -19.30 30.54
CA HIS A 265 -16.59 -20.35 30.60
C HIS A 265 -17.08 -20.74 29.19
N ALA A 266 -17.41 -19.76 28.34
CA ALA A 266 -17.90 -20.03 26.98
C ALA A 266 -16.91 -20.83 26.12
N ILE A 267 -15.61 -20.52 26.17
CA ILE A 267 -14.57 -21.26 25.43
C ILE A 267 -14.11 -22.56 26.13
N SER A 268 -14.63 -22.85 27.32
CA SER A 268 -14.29 -24.05 28.10
C SER A 268 -15.16 -25.26 27.76
N LYS A 269 -14.63 -26.46 28.05
CA LYS A 269 -15.37 -27.73 27.93
C LYS A 269 -16.67 -27.81 28.75
N SER A 270 -16.88 -26.91 29.72
CA SER A 270 -18.10 -26.87 30.55
C SER A 270 -19.10 -25.79 30.12
N GLY A 271 -18.76 -24.91 29.17
CA GLY A 271 -19.70 -23.99 28.52
C GLY A 271 -20.18 -24.57 27.19
N GLU A 272 -19.64 -24.08 26.07
CA GLU A 272 -20.02 -24.54 24.72
C GLU A 272 -19.49 -25.94 24.35
N GLY A 273 -18.79 -26.61 25.26
CA GLY A 273 -18.16 -27.90 25.03
C GLY A 273 -16.72 -27.76 24.52
N GLN A 274 -16.18 -28.83 23.92
CA GLN A 274 -14.81 -28.79 23.42
C GLN A 274 -14.74 -28.00 22.10
N LEU A 275 -13.88 -26.99 22.05
CA LEU A 275 -13.47 -26.35 20.80
C LEU A 275 -12.64 -27.30 19.93
N ASP A 276 -12.84 -27.21 18.62
CA ASP A 276 -12.01 -27.88 17.61
C ASP A 276 -10.77 -27.04 17.28
N LEU A 277 -10.89 -25.70 17.33
CA LEU A 277 -9.80 -24.77 17.10
C LEU A 277 -9.92 -23.53 18.01
N LEU A 278 -8.80 -23.10 18.57
CA LEU A 278 -8.66 -21.88 19.36
C LEU A 278 -7.47 -21.08 18.78
N ILE A 279 -7.77 -19.91 18.22
CA ILE A 279 -6.80 -18.98 17.64
C ILE A 279 -6.59 -17.84 18.65
N LEU A 280 -5.36 -17.67 19.10
CA LEU A 280 -4.95 -16.72 20.14
C LEU A 280 -3.63 -16.04 19.79
N ASP A 281 -3.54 -14.73 20.01
CA ASP A 281 -2.28 -13.99 19.88
C ASP A 281 -1.28 -14.34 20.99
N CYS A 282 -0.01 -14.54 20.60
CA CYS A 282 1.08 -14.86 21.51
C CYS A 282 1.83 -13.60 21.96
N LEU A 283 1.19 -12.78 22.80
CA LEU A 283 1.81 -11.56 23.35
C LEU A 283 2.90 -11.84 24.41
N TYR A 284 3.69 -10.81 24.70
CA TYR A 284 5.11 -10.86 25.15
C TYR A 284 5.42 -11.49 26.54
N ARG A 285 4.47 -12.23 27.16
CA ARG A 285 4.64 -12.86 28.48
C ARG A 285 4.25 -14.34 28.55
N VAL A 286 4.10 -15.05 27.43
CA VAL A 286 3.93 -16.51 27.44
C VAL A 286 5.29 -17.21 27.48
N PRO A 287 5.72 -17.83 28.60
CA PRO A 287 6.87 -18.73 28.60
C PRO A 287 6.47 -20.05 27.93
N ILE A 288 6.58 -20.12 26.60
CA ILE A 288 6.40 -21.37 25.84
C ILE A 288 7.32 -22.43 26.46
N CYS A 289 6.74 -23.58 26.82
CA CYS A 289 7.26 -24.48 27.86
C CYS A 289 8.76 -24.81 27.73
N LYS A 290 9.54 -24.37 28.73
CA LYS A 290 10.86 -24.97 29.06
C LYS A 290 10.74 -26.29 29.85
N THR A 291 9.53 -26.82 29.98
CA THR A 291 9.20 -28.05 30.70
C THR A 291 8.83 -29.18 29.74
N THR A 292 9.38 -30.36 30.01
CA THR A 292 9.20 -31.64 29.27
C THR A 292 9.53 -31.60 27.77
N SER A 293 10.72 -32.13 27.43
CA SER A 293 11.03 -32.57 26.07
C SER A 293 10.16 -33.79 25.72
N GLN A 294 9.06 -33.55 25.00
CA GLN A 294 8.42 -34.57 24.17
C GLN A 294 8.48 -34.10 22.71
N THR A 295 9.36 -34.73 21.95
CA THR A 295 9.51 -34.50 20.51
C THR A 295 8.28 -35.03 19.79
N ILE A 296 7.30 -34.16 19.51
CA ILE A 296 6.27 -34.46 18.51
C ILE A 296 7.00 -34.60 17.18
N SER A 297 6.93 -35.79 16.57
CA SER A 297 7.58 -36.05 15.29
C SER A 297 7.00 -35.13 14.21
N ALA A 298 7.86 -34.52 13.41
CA ALA A 298 7.43 -33.71 12.25
C ALA A 298 6.56 -34.50 11.25
N SER A 299 6.56 -35.83 11.32
CA SER A 299 5.71 -36.72 10.52
C SER A 299 4.21 -36.69 10.85
N SER A 300 3.77 -35.99 11.91
CA SER A 300 2.33 -35.83 12.23
C SER A 300 1.74 -34.47 11.87
N LEU A 301 2.54 -33.56 11.31
CA LEU A 301 2.02 -32.38 10.62
C LEU A 301 1.72 -32.77 9.17
N LEU A 302 0.46 -32.63 8.75
CA LEU A 302 0.15 -32.61 7.33
C LEU A 302 0.94 -31.46 6.69
N PRO A 303 1.61 -31.66 5.54
CA PRO A 303 2.28 -30.56 4.86
C PRO A 303 1.25 -29.50 4.51
N LEU A 304 1.54 -28.23 4.82
CA LEU A 304 0.83 -27.10 4.26
C LEU A 304 0.97 -27.20 2.74
N ILE A 305 -0.10 -27.58 2.05
CA ILE A 305 -0.09 -27.74 0.60
C ILE A 305 0.13 -26.34 0.01
N PRO A 306 1.25 -26.08 -0.70
CA PRO A 306 1.40 -24.82 -1.40
C PRO A 306 0.33 -24.76 -2.48
N PHE A 307 -0.51 -23.72 -2.46
CA PHE A 307 -1.50 -23.51 -3.51
C PHE A 307 -0.78 -23.43 -4.87
N PRO A 308 -1.14 -24.26 -5.86
CA PRO A 308 -0.50 -24.23 -7.16
C PRO A 308 -0.95 -22.99 -7.93
N PHE A 309 -0.20 -21.89 -7.80
CA PHE A 309 -0.32 -20.76 -8.71
C PHE A 309 0.00 -21.25 -10.14
N LEU A 310 -0.94 -21.03 -11.06
CA LEU A 310 -0.88 -21.47 -12.45
C LEU A 310 0.16 -20.65 -13.25
N PHE A 311 1.43 -21.02 -13.09
CA PHE A 311 2.48 -20.72 -14.05
C PHE A 311 2.81 -22.00 -14.83
N PRO A 312 2.74 -22.00 -16.18
CA PRO A 312 3.24 -23.12 -16.96
C PRO A 312 4.77 -23.23 -16.80
N PRO A 313 5.34 -24.44 -16.69
CA PRO A 313 6.79 -24.61 -16.58
C PRO A 313 7.48 -24.14 -17.86
N LEU A 314 8.66 -23.54 -17.72
CA LEU A 314 9.55 -23.26 -18.85
C LEU A 314 9.99 -24.59 -19.48
N THR A 315 9.49 -24.88 -20.68
CA THR A 315 9.89 -26.06 -21.44
C THR A 315 11.17 -25.77 -22.23
N ASP A 316 12.32 -26.14 -21.67
CA ASP A 316 13.54 -26.28 -22.47
C ASP A 316 13.29 -27.24 -23.63
N SER A 317 13.62 -26.81 -24.85
CA SER A 317 13.41 -27.58 -26.08
C SER A 317 14.74 -28.18 -26.54
N PRO A 318 14.91 -29.52 -26.55
CA PRO A 318 16.20 -30.13 -26.82
C PRO A 318 16.49 -30.21 -28.33
N SER A 319 17.42 -29.39 -28.83
CA SER A 319 17.93 -29.48 -30.20
C SER A 319 18.98 -30.59 -30.33
N SER A 320 18.58 -31.78 -30.75
CA SER A 320 19.48 -32.93 -30.93
C SER A 320 20.25 -32.88 -32.26
N SER A 321 21.58 -32.79 -32.20
CA SER A 321 22.45 -33.20 -33.30
C SER A 321 23.79 -33.72 -32.76
N SER A 322 24.29 -34.80 -33.36
CA SER A 322 25.35 -35.65 -32.81
C SER A 322 26.77 -35.18 -33.18
N PRO A 323 27.81 -35.48 -32.37
CA PRO A 323 29.13 -34.89 -32.53
C PRO A 323 29.98 -35.53 -33.65
N ARG A 324 30.79 -34.71 -34.32
CA ARG A 324 32.02 -35.12 -35.02
C ARG A 324 33.12 -34.07 -34.82
N SER A 325 34.36 -34.53 -34.77
CA SER A 325 35.60 -33.74 -34.62
C SER A 325 36.51 -33.95 -35.85
N PRO A 326 37.70 -33.33 -35.90
CA PRO A 326 37.95 -31.88 -35.86
C PRO A 326 38.71 -31.41 -37.12
N ALA A 327 38.58 -30.14 -37.52
CA ALA A 327 39.31 -29.59 -38.67
C ALA A 327 39.73 -28.12 -38.52
N GLU A 328 40.79 -27.77 -39.23
CA GLU A 328 41.65 -26.60 -39.07
C GLU A 328 41.11 -25.22 -39.57
N ARG A 329 41.47 -24.15 -38.82
CA ARG A 329 42.23 -22.95 -39.27
C ARG A 329 41.67 -22.04 -40.41
N ARG A 330 41.25 -20.81 -40.05
CA ARG A 330 41.88 -19.52 -40.48
C ARG A 330 41.22 -18.27 -39.86
N GLU A 331 41.85 -17.10 -40.03
CA GLU A 331 41.57 -15.82 -39.35
C GLU A 331 40.85 -14.79 -40.25
N ALA A 332 40.10 -13.85 -39.63
CA ALA A 332 39.91 -12.42 -39.98
C ALA A 332 38.63 -11.88 -39.27
N SER A 333 38.65 -11.09 -38.18
CA SER A 333 39.23 -9.75 -37.91
C SER A 333 38.31 -8.54 -38.22
N SER A 334 37.51 -8.09 -37.24
CA SER A 334 37.16 -6.66 -36.99
C SER A 334 36.35 -6.50 -35.67
N SER A 335 36.46 -5.35 -35.01
CA SER A 335 35.92 -5.03 -33.65
C SER A 335 36.06 -3.51 -33.37
N PRO A 336 35.65 -2.93 -32.23
CA PRO A 336 34.71 -3.36 -31.16
C PRO A 336 33.40 -2.51 -31.29
N PRO A 337 32.69 -1.92 -30.27
CA PRO A 337 32.76 -1.99 -28.78
C PRO A 337 32.45 -3.39 -28.20
N MET A 338 32.47 -3.70 -26.89
CA MET A 338 32.62 -2.95 -25.61
C MET A 338 31.40 -2.23 -25.00
N ALA A 339 30.51 -3.02 -24.37
CA ALA A 339 29.70 -2.58 -23.23
C ALA A 339 30.44 -2.90 -21.91
N ALA A 340 30.39 -2.01 -20.92
CA ALA A 340 31.08 -2.21 -19.64
C ALA A 340 30.28 -3.12 -18.71
N SER A 341 30.90 -4.20 -18.22
CA SER A 341 30.29 -5.16 -17.30
C SER A 341 30.38 -4.73 -15.84
N VAL A 342 29.32 -4.96 -15.07
CA VAL A 342 29.33 -4.84 -13.61
C VAL A 342 29.98 -6.09 -13.01
N PRO A 343 31.01 -5.98 -12.14
CA PRO A 343 31.67 -7.16 -11.57
C PRO A 343 30.81 -7.83 -10.50
N ASN A 344 30.36 -9.06 -10.77
CA ASN A 344 29.76 -9.92 -9.75
C ASN A 344 30.89 -10.60 -8.94
N GLY A 345 31.03 -10.25 -7.67
CA GLY A 345 32.15 -10.68 -6.82
C GLY A 345 31.71 -11.37 -5.53
N HIS A 346 31.37 -12.66 -5.59
CA HIS A 346 31.28 -13.48 -4.38
C HIS A 346 32.69 -13.69 -3.80
N SER A 347 32.92 -13.20 -2.58
CA SER A 347 34.07 -13.56 -1.75
C SER A 347 33.59 -14.05 -0.38
N VAL A 348 34.27 -15.05 0.16
CA VAL A 348 33.93 -15.69 1.45
C VAL A 348 34.61 -14.92 2.59
N ALA A 349 34.05 -15.01 3.79
CA ALA A 349 34.32 -14.13 4.93
C ALA A 349 35.80 -13.92 5.29
N GLY A 350 36.12 -12.66 5.59
CA GLY A 350 37.32 -12.19 6.28
C GLY A 350 36.92 -11.10 7.31
N GLU A 351 37.78 -10.85 8.29
CA GLU A 351 37.40 -10.18 9.53
C GLU A 351 37.28 -8.64 9.46
N GLY A 352 36.52 -8.05 10.40
CA GLY A 352 36.85 -6.75 10.99
C GLY A 352 36.60 -5.47 10.18
N GLY A 353 36.02 -5.53 8.98
CA GLY A 353 35.78 -4.35 8.16
C GLY A 353 34.77 -3.36 8.77
N THR A 354 35.24 -2.18 9.20
CA THR A 354 34.37 -1.04 9.51
C THR A 354 33.51 -0.68 8.29
N PRO A 355 32.22 -0.33 8.46
CA PRO A 355 31.38 0.05 7.32
C PRO A 355 31.99 1.25 6.58
N ALA A 356 31.97 1.20 5.25
CA ALA A 356 32.43 2.31 4.43
C ALA A 356 31.66 3.60 4.79
N PRO A 357 32.34 4.76 4.88
CA PRO A 357 31.69 6.01 5.25
C PRO A 357 30.58 6.37 4.25
N PRO A 358 29.53 7.11 4.68
CA PRO A 358 28.49 7.56 3.78
C PRO A 358 29.09 8.48 2.69
N PRO A 359 28.49 8.52 1.49
CA PRO A 359 29.00 9.34 0.40
C PRO A 359 28.84 10.82 0.74
N SER A 360 29.89 11.63 0.64
CA SER A 360 29.89 13.05 1.08
C SER A 360 28.98 14.01 0.26
N SER A 361 28.08 13.46 -0.55
CA SER A 361 27.13 14.16 -1.40
C SER A 361 25.70 13.85 -0.96
N SER A 362 24.91 14.89 -0.72
CA SER A 362 23.46 14.79 -0.55
C SER A 362 22.79 14.02 -1.70
N SER A 363 21.69 13.32 -1.42
CA SER A 363 20.96 12.52 -2.40
C SER A 363 19.44 12.57 -2.21
N LEU A 364 18.70 12.23 -3.27
CA LEU A 364 17.25 12.07 -3.24
C LEU A 364 16.90 10.61 -3.49
N VAL A 365 16.15 10.01 -2.56
CA VAL A 365 15.68 8.62 -2.65
C VAL A 365 14.17 8.60 -2.80
N PHE A 366 13.69 8.17 -3.95
CA PHE A 366 12.27 8.01 -4.24
C PHE A 366 11.75 6.74 -3.56
N LEU A 367 11.19 6.88 -2.37
CA LEU A 367 10.63 5.78 -1.59
C LEU A 367 9.38 5.21 -2.25
N GLY A 368 8.61 6.04 -2.96
CA GLY A 368 7.48 5.63 -3.77
C GLY A 368 7.11 6.68 -4.80
N THR A 369 6.45 6.24 -5.87
CA THR A 369 6.18 7.04 -7.08
C THR A 369 4.79 6.79 -7.65
N GLY A 370 3.97 5.97 -6.98
CA GLY A 370 2.62 5.60 -7.39
C GLY A 370 1.53 6.44 -6.75
N CYS A 371 0.34 6.42 -7.35
CA CYS A 371 -0.84 7.13 -6.85
C CYS A 371 -1.33 6.60 -5.48
N SER A 372 -2.41 7.19 -4.96
CA SER A 372 -3.04 6.82 -3.67
C SER A 372 -3.39 5.33 -3.51
N SER A 373 -3.71 4.63 -4.61
CA SER A 373 -3.99 3.19 -4.60
C SER A 373 -2.74 2.30 -4.67
N ALA A 374 -1.55 2.86 -4.88
CA ALA A 374 -0.31 2.16 -5.27
C ALA A 374 -0.44 1.39 -6.60
N VAL A 375 0.67 0.76 -7.04
CA VAL A 375 0.71 -0.15 -8.20
C VAL A 375 1.44 -1.44 -7.77
N PRO A 376 0.91 -2.65 -7.97
CA PRO A 376 -0.33 -2.99 -8.70
C PRO A 376 -1.61 -2.45 -8.06
N ASN A 377 -2.56 -2.06 -8.90
CA ASN A 377 -3.94 -1.89 -8.47
C ASN A 377 -4.54 -3.28 -8.20
N ALA A 378 -4.72 -3.63 -6.92
CA ALA A 378 -5.21 -4.95 -6.49
C ALA A 378 -6.54 -5.36 -7.16
N ARG A 379 -7.38 -4.40 -7.59
CA ARG A 379 -8.60 -4.71 -8.34
C ARG A 379 -8.32 -5.51 -9.59
N CYS A 380 -7.28 -5.15 -10.34
CA CYS A 380 -6.88 -5.80 -11.59
C CYS A 380 -6.25 -7.19 -11.42
N LEU A 381 -5.97 -7.60 -10.18
CA LEU A 381 -5.46 -8.93 -9.86
C LEU A 381 -6.57 -9.85 -9.35
N ILE A 382 -7.44 -9.34 -8.46
CA ILE A 382 -8.53 -10.11 -7.84
C ILE A 382 -9.81 -10.09 -8.70
N GLN A 383 -9.93 -9.17 -9.66
CA GLN A 383 -10.89 -9.19 -10.77
C GLN A 383 -10.16 -8.70 -12.03
N PRO A 384 -9.39 -9.58 -12.71
CA PRO A 384 -8.72 -9.23 -13.95
C PRO A 384 -9.71 -8.66 -14.98
N PRO A 385 -9.42 -7.51 -15.60
CA PRO A 385 -10.15 -7.09 -16.79
C PRO A 385 -9.82 -8.01 -17.97
N ASP A 386 -10.63 -7.96 -19.02
CA ASP A 386 -10.33 -8.58 -20.32
C ASP A 386 -10.11 -7.46 -21.37
N PRO A 387 -8.91 -7.32 -21.96
CA PRO A 387 -7.68 -8.05 -21.63
C PRO A 387 -7.09 -7.64 -20.26
N PRO A 388 -6.26 -8.50 -19.63
CA PRO A 388 -5.62 -8.19 -18.34
C PRO A 388 -4.78 -6.91 -18.36
N CYS A 389 -4.73 -6.21 -17.22
CA CYS A 389 -3.99 -4.96 -17.09
C CYS A 389 -2.47 -5.21 -17.09
N ALA A 390 -1.83 -4.99 -18.25
CA ALA A 390 -0.41 -5.25 -18.49
C ALA A 390 0.51 -4.72 -17.38
N VAL A 391 0.34 -3.46 -16.95
CA VAL A 391 1.18 -2.85 -15.89
C VAL A 391 1.02 -3.56 -14.55
N CYS A 392 -0.20 -3.93 -14.16
CA CYS A 392 -0.43 -4.68 -12.91
C CYS A 392 0.16 -6.10 -13.00
N SER A 393 -0.03 -6.81 -14.11
CA SER A 393 0.55 -8.15 -14.31
C SER A 393 2.08 -8.11 -14.34
N GLN A 394 2.68 -7.12 -15.00
CA GLN A 394 4.14 -6.92 -15.05
C GLN A 394 4.71 -6.46 -13.72
N SER A 395 3.97 -5.70 -12.90
CA SER A 395 4.44 -5.29 -11.57
C SER A 395 4.69 -6.47 -10.61
N LEU A 396 4.24 -7.68 -10.95
CA LEU A 396 4.47 -8.91 -10.20
C LEU A 396 5.36 -9.94 -10.93
N SER A 397 5.94 -9.62 -12.10
CA SER A 397 6.75 -10.59 -12.88
C SER A 397 8.18 -10.77 -12.35
N VAL A 398 8.69 -9.80 -11.59
CA VAL A 398 9.98 -9.82 -10.89
C VAL A 398 9.84 -9.14 -9.53
N PRO A 399 10.72 -9.43 -8.54
CA PRO A 399 10.65 -8.86 -7.19
C PRO A 399 10.52 -7.33 -7.16
N PRO A 400 9.74 -6.74 -6.23
CA PRO A 400 9.42 -5.31 -6.22
C PRO A 400 10.65 -4.39 -6.30
N GLU A 401 11.76 -4.77 -5.68
CA GLU A 401 13.03 -3.99 -5.64
C GLU A 401 13.64 -3.83 -7.04
N LEU A 402 13.34 -4.74 -7.96
CA LEU A 402 13.79 -4.75 -9.35
C LEU A 402 12.69 -4.28 -10.33
N ASN A 403 11.49 -3.96 -9.84
CA ASN A 403 10.31 -3.76 -10.67
C ASN A 403 9.85 -2.29 -10.70
N PRO A 404 10.10 -1.53 -11.78
CA PRO A 404 9.73 -0.11 -11.85
C PRO A 404 8.21 0.12 -12.06
N ASN A 405 7.45 -0.95 -12.30
CA ASN A 405 5.99 -0.93 -12.30
C ASN A 405 5.39 -1.29 -10.94
N TYR A 406 6.16 -1.77 -9.95
CA TYR A 406 5.71 -1.90 -8.56
C TYR A 406 6.00 -0.59 -7.80
N ARG A 407 4.96 0.17 -7.46
CA ARG A 407 5.07 1.55 -6.98
C ARG A 407 4.28 1.75 -5.69
N CYS A 408 4.98 1.90 -4.57
CA CYS A 408 4.43 2.41 -3.32
C CYS A 408 3.87 3.84 -3.48
N ASN A 409 3.08 4.31 -2.51
CA ASN A 409 2.58 5.68 -2.51
C ASN A 409 3.73 6.70 -2.56
N THR A 410 3.50 7.82 -3.24
CA THR A 410 4.45 8.94 -3.34
C THR A 410 5.06 9.29 -1.97
N SER A 411 6.39 9.21 -1.87
CA SER A 411 7.16 9.67 -0.73
C SER A 411 8.63 9.87 -1.15
N LEU A 412 9.28 10.89 -0.61
CA LEU A 412 10.65 11.28 -0.95
C LEU A 412 11.49 11.39 0.32
N LEU A 413 12.62 10.67 0.37
CA LEU A 413 13.64 10.94 1.37
C LEU A 413 14.73 11.83 0.76
N ILE A 414 15.07 12.91 1.47
CA ILE A 414 16.24 13.73 1.24
C ILE A 414 17.30 13.28 2.23
N ASP A 415 18.36 12.69 1.71
CA ASP A 415 19.60 12.43 2.45
C ASP A 415 20.49 13.66 2.29
N TYR A 416 20.55 14.50 3.33
CA TYR A 416 21.20 15.80 3.29
C TYR A 416 22.54 15.76 4.02
N CYS A 417 23.64 15.91 3.28
CA CYS A 417 24.99 16.01 3.84
C CYS A 417 25.33 17.48 4.09
N GLN A 418 25.45 17.87 5.37
CA GLN A 418 25.59 19.29 5.75
C GLN A 418 27.03 19.81 5.63
N ASP A 419 28.02 18.97 5.92
CA ASP A 419 29.44 19.32 6.11
C ASP A 419 30.41 18.24 5.60
N GLU A 420 29.99 17.47 4.58
CA GLU A 420 30.72 16.31 4.00
C GLU A 420 30.87 15.08 4.94
N VAL A 421 30.37 15.14 6.18
CA VAL A 421 30.48 14.05 7.17
C VAL A 421 29.12 13.74 7.84
N THR A 422 28.37 14.78 8.19
CA THR A 422 27.10 14.69 8.92
C THR A 422 25.93 14.59 7.94
N HIS A 423 25.31 13.41 7.90
CA HIS A 423 24.10 13.16 7.14
C HIS A 423 22.84 13.43 7.99
N LYS A 424 21.78 13.90 7.31
CA LYS A 424 20.48 14.19 7.88
C LYS A 424 19.35 13.70 6.98
N TYR A 425 18.45 12.91 7.54
CA TYR A 425 17.42 12.18 6.79
C TYR A 425 16.07 12.87 6.95
N ILE A 426 15.66 13.61 5.92
CA ILE A 426 14.42 14.41 5.90
C ILE A 426 13.40 13.70 5.00
N LEU A 427 12.27 13.30 5.57
CA LEU A 427 11.22 12.54 4.88
C LEU A 427 10.07 13.45 4.48
N ILE A 428 9.64 13.39 3.21
CA ILE A 428 8.40 14.01 2.74
C ILE A 428 7.34 12.93 2.53
N ASP A 429 6.22 13.09 3.24
CA ASP A 429 5.06 12.21 3.34
C ASP A 429 5.33 10.79 3.88
N VAL A 430 4.36 10.27 4.65
CA VAL A 430 4.43 9.00 5.40
C VAL A 430 3.14 8.20 5.15
N GLY A 431 3.01 7.71 3.92
CA GLY A 431 1.83 6.98 3.46
C GLY A 431 1.63 5.60 4.08
N LYS A 432 0.47 4.98 3.82
CA LYS A 432 0.14 3.59 4.23
C LYS A 432 1.16 2.54 3.81
N THR A 433 1.98 2.79 2.78
CA THR A 433 3.09 1.92 2.33
C THR A 433 4.40 2.11 3.11
N PHE A 434 4.47 3.04 4.06
CA PHE A 434 5.73 3.44 4.71
C PHE A 434 6.56 2.27 5.26
N ARG A 435 5.97 1.32 6.01
CA ARG A 435 6.71 0.14 6.51
C ARG A 435 7.36 -0.69 5.38
N GLU A 436 6.72 -0.81 4.22
CA GLU A 436 7.27 -1.50 3.05
C GLU A 436 8.43 -0.71 2.44
N GLN A 437 8.26 0.61 2.31
CA GLN A 437 9.29 1.54 1.82
C GLN A 437 10.52 1.56 2.73
N VAL A 438 10.33 1.41 4.04
CA VAL A 438 11.38 1.22 5.04
C VAL A 438 12.10 -0.11 4.84
N LEU A 439 11.38 -1.23 4.70
CA LEU A 439 12.03 -2.54 4.44
C LEU A 439 12.80 -2.58 3.12
N ARG A 440 12.28 -1.97 2.05
CA ARG A 440 12.93 -1.97 0.73
C ARG A 440 14.11 -1.00 0.70
N TRP A 441 13.88 0.27 1.01
CA TRP A 441 14.83 1.35 0.68
C TRP A 441 15.73 1.76 1.84
N PHE A 442 15.23 1.76 3.08
CA PHE A 442 16.08 2.13 4.23
C PHE A 442 17.16 1.08 4.47
N ILE A 443 16.84 -0.20 4.29
CA ILE A 443 17.83 -1.29 4.37
C ILE A 443 18.80 -1.22 3.19
N HIS A 444 18.32 -1.07 1.95
CA HIS A 444 19.15 -1.04 0.75
C HIS A 444 20.15 0.13 0.74
N HIS A 445 19.71 1.33 1.15
CA HIS A 445 20.56 2.53 1.24
C HIS A 445 21.22 2.73 2.62
N LYS A 446 21.01 1.82 3.58
CA LYS A 446 21.56 1.86 4.94
C LYS A 446 21.20 3.12 5.74
N ILE A 447 19.98 3.62 5.56
CA ILE A 447 19.44 4.81 6.24
C ILE A 447 19.10 4.45 7.70
N PRO A 448 19.78 5.02 8.72
CA PRO A 448 19.69 4.56 10.11
C PRO A 448 18.50 5.11 10.91
N CYS A 449 17.87 6.21 10.46
CA CYS A 449 16.82 6.94 11.17
C CYS A 449 16.07 7.91 10.22
N VAL A 450 15.14 8.69 10.78
CA VAL A 450 14.60 9.92 10.18
C VAL A 450 14.77 11.06 11.18
N ASP A 451 15.47 12.13 10.79
CA ASP A 451 15.71 13.31 11.63
C ASP A 451 14.49 14.24 11.68
N SER A 452 13.75 14.35 10.58
CA SER A 452 12.51 15.14 10.52
C SER A 452 11.60 14.72 9.36
N ILE A 453 10.31 14.99 9.54
CA ILE A 453 9.25 14.68 8.57
C ILE A 453 8.60 15.99 8.11
N ILE A 454 8.22 16.07 6.85
CA ILE A 454 7.40 17.12 6.26
C ILE A 454 6.16 16.46 5.64
N LEU A 455 4.97 17.00 5.90
CA LEU A 455 3.73 16.50 5.30
C LEU A 455 3.17 17.53 4.30
N THR A 456 2.92 17.10 3.07
CA THR A 456 2.33 17.93 2.00
C THR A 456 0.87 18.25 2.28
N HIS A 457 0.12 17.25 2.75
CA HIS A 457 -1.31 17.31 3.05
C HIS A 457 -1.76 16.11 3.91
N GLU A 458 -3.06 16.00 4.22
CA GLU A 458 -3.58 15.02 5.19
C GLU A 458 -4.44 13.89 4.61
N HIS A 459 -4.31 13.56 3.32
CA HIS A 459 -4.93 12.37 2.73
C HIS A 459 -4.22 11.07 3.15
N ALA A 460 -4.93 9.94 3.01
CA ALA A 460 -4.55 8.67 3.61
C ALA A 460 -3.19 8.13 3.12
N ASP A 461 -2.94 8.28 1.84
CA ASP A 461 -1.70 7.93 1.15
C ASP A 461 -0.51 8.85 1.46
N ALA A 462 -0.74 9.99 2.14
CA ALA A 462 0.31 10.85 2.69
C ALA A 462 0.55 10.65 4.20
N ILE A 463 -0.41 10.10 4.97
CA ILE A 463 -0.32 10.10 6.46
C ILE A 463 -0.66 8.79 7.20
N LEU A 464 -1.19 7.74 6.56
CA LEU A 464 -1.54 6.51 7.29
C LEU A 464 -0.34 5.65 7.72
N GLY A 465 0.89 6.05 7.41
CA GLY A 465 2.12 5.49 7.98
C GLY A 465 2.62 6.21 9.24
N LEU A 466 1.93 7.25 9.73
CA LEU A 466 2.37 8.02 10.90
C LEU A 466 2.56 7.20 12.19
N ASP A 467 1.78 6.14 12.37
CA ASP A 467 1.93 5.22 13.50
C ASP A 467 3.21 4.34 13.36
N ASP A 468 3.51 3.89 12.12
CA ASP A 468 4.71 3.13 11.78
C ASP A 468 6.02 3.95 11.92
N VAL A 469 5.97 5.28 12.14
CA VAL A 469 7.16 6.12 12.38
C VAL A 469 7.98 5.63 13.59
N ARG A 470 7.35 4.99 14.58
CA ARG A 470 8.02 4.33 15.72
C ARG A 470 9.11 3.32 15.31
N ILE A 471 9.07 2.82 14.06
CA ILE A 471 10.00 1.83 13.51
C ILE A 471 11.35 2.46 13.12
N VAL A 472 11.38 3.76 12.77
CA VAL A 472 12.61 4.51 12.44
C VAL A 472 13.11 5.41 13.59
N GLN A 473 12.46 5.31 14.76
CA GLN A 473 12.83 6.01 15.99
C GLN A 473 13.75 5.16 16.89
N PRO A 474 14.55 5.80 17.77
CA PRO A 474 15.34 5.09 18.78
C PRO A 474 14.46 4.21 19.68
N PHE A 475 15.00 3.08 20.13
CA PHE A 475 14.26 2.20 21.05
C PHE A 475 14.46 2.59 22.52
N SER A 476 13.37 2.90 23.21
CA SER A 476 13.34 3.10 24.66
C SER A 476 12.33 2.15 25.32
N PRO A 477 12.70 1.41 26.38
CA PRO A 477 11.76 0.52 27.08
C PRO A 477 10.54 1.26 27.64
N THR A 478 10.72 2.50 28.06
CA THR A 478 9.68 3.41 28.62
C THR A 478 9.02 4.30 27.56
N ASN A 479 9.35 4.13 26.27
CA ASN A 479 8.97 5.02 25.17
C ASN A 479 9.36 6.51 25.38
N ASP A 480 10.33 6.75 26.28
CA ASP A 480 10.93 8.06 26.55
C ASP A 480 12.12 8.24 25.59
N ILE A 481 11.92 9.08 24.58
CA ILE A 481 12.85 9.41 23.49
C ILE A 481 12.62 10.87 23.04
N GLU A 482 13.60 11.46 22.37
CA GLU A 482 13.41 12.74 21.70
C GLU A 482 12.35 12.60 20.57
N PRO A 483 11.24 13.38 20.58
CA PRO A 483 10.18 13.22 19.60
C PRO A 483 10.58 13.74 18.21
N THR A 484 10.36 12.97 17.14
CA THR A 484 10.70 13.37 15.77
C THR A 484 9.87 14.60 15.34
N PRO A 485 10.51 15.70 14.89
CA PRO A 485 9.82 16.85 14.32
C PRO A 485 9.00 16.51 13.07
N ILE A 486 7.72 16.90 13.05
CA ILE A 486 6.85 16.85 11.88
C ILE A 486 6.39 18.26 11.52
N TYR A 487 6.73 18.70 10.32
CA TYR A 487 6.37 20.01 9.76
C TYR A 487 5.14 19.88 8.85
N LEU A 488 4.07 20.63 9.13
CA LEU A 488 2.79 20.50 8.44
C LEU A 488 1.93 21.77 8.50
N SER A 489 0.97 21.93 7.60
CA SER A 489 0.04 23.07 7.64
C SER A 489 -0.93 22.97 8.84
N GLN A 490 -1.46 24.10 9.31
CA GLN A 490 -2.47 24.12 10.38
C GLN A 490 -3.72 23.30 10.02
N PHE A 491 -4.08 23.23 8.74
CA PHE A 491 -5.20 22.44 8.25
C PHE A 491 -4.93 20.93 8.41
N ALA A 492 -3.75 20.48 7.98
CA ALA A 492 -3.32 19.09 8.17
C ALA A 492 -3.25 18.72 9.66
N MET A 493 -2.69 19.61 10.49
CA MET A 493 -2.61 19.43 11.95
C MET A 493 -3.99 19.24 12.60
N ASN A 494 -4.99 20.04 12.21
CA ASN A 494 -6.36 19.92 12.71
C ASN A 494 -6.97 18.55 12.38
N SER A 495 -6.72 18.03 11.18
CA SER A 495 -7.20 16.69 10.77
C SER A 495 -6.45 15.56 11.47
N ILE A 496 -5.13 15.70 11.65
CA ILE A 496 -4.29 14.72 12.34
C ILE A 496 -4.67 14.63 13.83
N ALA A 497 -4.96 15.75 14.49
CA ALA A 497 -5.49 15.75 15.86
C ALA A 497 -6.84 15.02 16.01
N GLN A 498 -7.61 14.91 14.92
CA GLN A 498 -8.86 14.13 14.87
C GLN A 498 -8.64 12.65 14.52
N LYS A 499 -7.80 12.35 13.52
CA LYS A 499 -7.48 11.00 13.03
C LYS A 499 -6.61 10.20 14.01
N PHE A 500 -5.61 10.87 14.59
CA PHE A 500 -4.55 10.29 15.42
C PHE A 500 -4.44 11.01 16.78
N PRO A 501 -5.53 11.11 17.57
CA PRO A 501 -5.49 11.83 18.85
C PRO A 501 -4.47 11.26 19.84
N TYR A 502 -4.07 9.99 19.68
CA TYR A 502 -3.04 9.31 20.47
C TYR A 502 -1.60 9.70 20.10
N LEU A 503 -1.35 10.17 18.87
CA LEU A 503 -0.04 10.71 18.45
C LEU A 503 0.13 12.21 18.80
N VAL A 504 -0.95 12.88 19.20
CA VAL A 504 -0.96 14.31 19.54
C VAL A 504 -1.03 14.54 21.06
N ARG A 505 -1.71 13.66 21.80
CA ARG A 505 -1.89 13.80 23.26
C ARG A 505 -0.73 13.19 24.05
N LYS A 506 0.31 13.99 24.30
CA LYS A 506 1.52 13.58 25.05
C LYS A 506 1.34 13.29 26.56
N LYS A 507 0.13 13.45 27.12
CA LYS A 507 -0.15 13.14 28.54
C LYS A 507 -1.02 11.89 28.64
N LEU A 508 -0.41 10.79 29.08
CA LEU A 508 -1.09 9.70 29.78
C LEU A 508 -1.75 10.26 31.04
N LYS A 509 -2.89 9.69 31.46
CA LYS A 509 -3.42 9.91 32.81
C LYS A 509 -2.59 9.16 33.84
N GLU A 510 -2.66 9.60 35.09
CA GLU A 510 -2.11 8.87 36.22
C GLU A 510 -2.78 7.49 36.31
N GLY A 511 -1.99 6.41 36.10
CA GLY A 511 -2.46 5.03 36.00
C GLY A 511 -2.55 4.44 34.58
N GLU A 512 -2.47 5.23 33.49
CA GLU A 512 -2.50 4.65 32.14
C GLU A 512 -1.18 3.98 31.74
N GLU A 513 -1.23 2.72 31.27
CA GLU A 513 -0.06 2.01 30.75
C GLU A 513 0.62 2.75 29.58
N VAL A 514 1.96 2.65 29.53
CA VAL A 514 2.78 3.28 28.49
C VAL A 514 2.60 2.59 27.14
N ARG A 515 1.67 3.11 26.33
CA ARG A 515 1.46 2.72 24.94
C ARG A 515 2.67 3.12 24.08
N ARG A 516 3.28 2.14 23.39
CA ARG A 516 4.44 2.35 22.50
C ARG A 516 4.03 2.83 21.11
N VAL A 517 3.53 4.07 21.07
CA VAL A 517 3.20 4.82 19.85
C VAL A 517 4.36 5.74 19.46
N ALA A 518 4.40 6.23 18.22
CA ALA A 518 5.45 7.13 17.74
C ALA A 518 5.48 8.45 18.54
N GLN A 519 6.65 8.90 18.96
CA GLN A 519 6.82 10.17 19.68
C GLN A 519 7.06 11.30 18.70
N LEU A 520 6.10 12.22 18.53
CA LEU A 520 6.14 13.23 17.45
C LEU A 520 6.11 14.67 17.99
N ASP A 521 6.88 15.58 17.37
CA ASP A 521 6.88 17.01 17.68
C ASP A 521 6.24 17.82 16.54
N TRP A 522 4.99 18.24 16.77
CA TRP A 522 4.14 18.83 15.73
C TRP A 522 4.43 20.33 15.53
N ARG A 523 5.02 20.68 14.39
CA ARG A 523 5.47 22.04 14.04
C ARG A 523 4.62 22.59 12.90
N VAL A 524 3.66 23.44 13.25
CA VAL A 524 2.81 24.12 12.26
C VAL A 524 3.65 25.10 11.45
N ILE A 525 3.67 24.90 10.13
CA ILE A 525 4.23 25.85 9.15
C ILE A 525 3.12 26.68 8.52
N GLU A 526 3.47 27.90 8.10
CA GLU A 526 2.55 28.77 7.36
C GLU A 526 2.56 28.43 5.87
N SER A 527 1.39 28.39 5.24
CA SER A 527 1.23 28.12 3.80
C SER A 527 1.54 29.35 2.93
N ASP A 528 2.75 29.90 3.07
CA ASP A 528 3.18 31.16 2.45
C ASP A 528 4.62 31.03 1.90
N LEU A 529 4.82 31.45 0.64
CA LEU A 529 6.12 31.42 -0.02
C LEU A 529 7.13 32.39 0.63
N GLN A 530 6.65 33.43 1.31
CA GLN A 530 7.49 34.41 2.01
C GLN A 530 7.90 33.94 3.42
N LYS A 531 7.52 32.71 3.82
CA LYS A 531 7.76 32.16 5.16
C LYS A 531 8.47 30.80 5.09
N PRO A 532 9.74 30.79 4.64
CA PRO A 532 10.55 29.57 4.67
C PRO A 532 10.73 29.07 6.10
N PHE A 533 10.93 27.76 6.22
CA PHE A 533 11.30 27.09 7.46
C PHE A 533 12.56 26.27 7.27
N VAL A 534 13.27 26.00 8.37
CA VAL A 534 14.45 25.14 8.39
C VAL A 534 14.14 23.88 9.18
N THR A 535 14.51 22.73 8.62
CA THR A 535 14.53 21.45 9.33
C THR A 535 15.80 20.68 9.01
N SER A 536 16.41 20.06 10.02
CA SER A 536 17.63 19.24 9.91
C SER A 536 18.76 19.86 9.06
N GLY A 537 18.93 21.19 9.14
CA GLY A 537 19.96 21.96 8.43
C GLY A 537 19.59 22.45 7.02
N LEU A 538 18.47 21.98 6.45
CA LEU A 538 17.99 22.35 5.12
C LEU A 538 16.79 23.32 5.20
N GLU A 539 16.78 24.30 4.29
CA GLU A 539 15.79 25.37 4.17
C GLU A 539 14.75 25.03 3.10
N PHE A 540 13.47 25.16 3.44
CA PHE A 540 12.32 24.84 2.60
C PHE A 540 11.39 26.06 2.49
N VAL A 541 10.99 26.39 1.27
CA VAL A 541 9.92 27.35 0.97
C VAL A 541 8.63 26.56 0.69
N PRO A 542 7.55 26.77 1.47
CA PRO A 542 6.24 26.20 1.18
C PRO A 542 5.70 26.68 -0.17
N LEU A 543 5.14 25.78 -0.98
CA LEU A 543 4.52 26.08 -2.27
C LEU A 543 3.03 25.70 -2.23
N PRO A 544 2.11 26.62 -1.89
CA PRO A 544 0.68 26.35 -1.95
C PRO A 544 0.24 25.98 -3.37
N VAL A 545 -0.40 24.82 -3.52
CA VAL A 545 -0.93 24.30 -4.79
C VAL A 545 -2.36 23.80 -4.60
N ILE A 546 -3.14 23.79 -5.68
CA ILE A 546 -4.53 23.33 -5.64
C ILE A 546 -4.58 21.83 -5.98
N HIS A 547 -5.35 21.09 -5.19
CA HIS A 547 -5.75 19.70 -5.44
C HIS A 547 -7.27 19.66 -5.58
N GLY A 548 -7.80 18.96 -6.59
CA GLY A 548 -9.23 19.05 -6.94
C GLY A 548 -9.65 20.48 -7.32
N GLU A 549 -10.78 20.96 -6.80
CA GLU A 549 -11.33 22.30 -7.12
C GLU A 549 -10.81 23.42 -6.19
N ASP A 550 -11.04 23.27 -4.88
CA ASP A 550 -10.90 24.33 -3.85
C ASP A 550 -10.03 23.90 -2.62
N TYR A 551 -9.36 22.75 -2.67
CA TYR A 551 -8.47 22.28 -1.61
C TYR A 551 -7.01 22.68 -1.88
N VAL A 552 -6.25 23.00 -0.82
CA VAL A 552 -4.87 23.46 -0.92
C VAL A 552 -3.93 22.47 -0.20
N CYS A 553 -3.04 21.85 -0.97
CA CYS A 553 -1.88 21.10 -0.47
C CYS A 553 -0.60 21.96 -0.56
N LEU A 554 0.49 21.46 0.02
CA LEU A 554 1.81 22.08 -0.06
C LEU A 554 2.76 21.22 -0.90
N GLY A 555 3.31 21.79 -1.97
CA GLY A 555 4.63 21.41 -2.45
C GLY A 555 5.72 22.15 -1.67
N PHE A 556 6.99 21.86 -1.97
CA PHE A 556 8.14 22.51 -1.34
C PHE A 556 9.26 22.82 -2.35
N LEU A 557 9.82 24.02 -2.27
CA LEU A 557 11.04 24.44 -2.98
C LEU A 557 12.21 24.44 -1.99
N PHE A 558 13.32 23.78 -2.36
CA PHE A 558 14.51 23.67 -1.52
C PHE A 558 15.81 23.60 -2.35
N GLY A 559 16.95 23.75 -1.68
CA GLY A 559 18.28 23.69 -2.27
C GLY A 559 18.77 25.03 -2.84
N ARG A 560 19.98 25.45 -2.41
CA ARG A 560 20.56 26.77 -2.74
C ARG A 560 21.37 26.76 -4.03
N LYS A 561 22.24 25.76 -4.21
CA LYS A 561 23.10 25.58 -5.41
C LYS A 561 22.44 24.78 -6.53
N SER A 562 21.33 24.11 -6.24
CA SER A 562 20.45 23.51 -7.24
C SER A 562 19.02 23.63 -6.73
N LYS A 563 18.18 24.39 -7.45
CA LYS A 563 16.78 24.62 -7.04
C LYS A 563 15.96 23.36 -7.37
N VAL A 564 15.43 22.71 -6.34
CA VAL A 564 14.55 21.54 -6.46
C VAL A 564 13.14 21.91 -5.97
N ALA A 565 12.12 21.68 -6.78
CA ALA A 565 10.73 21.74 -6.34
C ALA A 565 10.14 20.33 -6.30
N TYR A 566 9.50 19.95 -5.20
CA TYR A 566 8.72 18.73 -5.03
C TYR A 566 7.24 19.06 -4.84
N ILE A 567 6.39 18.57 -5.74
CA ILE A 567 4.97 18.94 -5.81
C ILE A 567 4.15 17.70 -6.21
N SER A 568 3.70 16.95 -5.20
CA SER A 568 2.68 15.89 -5.35
C SER A 568 1.27 16.49 -5.49
N ASP A 569 0.31 15.65 -5.85
CA ASP A 569 -1.14 15.87 -5.67
C ASP A 569 -1.68 17.21 -6.20
N VAL A 570 -1.37 17.60 -7.44
CA VAL A 570 -1.67 18.96 -7.96
C VAL A 570 -2.53 19.00 -9.23
N SER A 571 -3.72 19.61 -9.11
CA SER A 571 -4.61 19.91 -10.23
C SER A 571 -4.32 21.26 -10.90
N ARG A 572 -3.87 22.26 -10.12
CA ARG A 572 -3.67 23.65 -10.59
C ARG A 572 -2.66 24.41 -9.73
N PHE A 573 -1.76 25.14 -10.38
CA PHE A 573 -0.85 26.09 -9.74
C PHE A 573 -1.53 27.46 -9.54
N PRO A 574 -1.47 28.05 -8.34
CA PRO A 574 -1.70 29.49 -8.15
C PRO A 574 -0.66 30.32 -8.92
N PRO A 575 -1.00 31.53 -9.41
CA PRO A 575 -0.06 32.36 -10.18
C PRO A 575 1.22 32.73 -9.43
N SER A 576 1.15 32.93 -8.11
CA SER A 576 2.31 33.17 -7.23
C SER A 576 3.25 31.96 -7.22
N THR A 577 2.70 30.78 -6.99
CA THR A 577 3.46 29.52 -6.95
C THR A 577 4.10 29.20 -8.30
N GLU A 578 3.38 29.42 -9.40
CA GLU A 578 3.95 29.25 -10.75
C GLU A 578 5.05 30.28 -11.06
N HIS A 579 4.94 31.52 -10.55
CA HIS A 579 5.99 32.53 -10.68
C HIS A 579 7.28 32.11 -9.94
N ALA A 580 7.17 31.66 -8.69
CA ALA A 580 8.32 31.26 -7.87
C ALA A 580 9.12 30.06 -8.42
N ILE A 581 8.47 29.18 -9.19
CA ILE A 581 9.12 27.98 -9.77
C ILE A 581 9.44 28.10 -11.27
N SER A 582 8.89 29.09 -12.00
CA SER A 582 9.09 29.20 -13.44
C SER A 582 10.37 29.92 -13.83
N LYS A 583 10.97 29.48 -14.94
CA LYS A 583 12.12 30.14 -15.60
C LYS A 583 11.89 31.63 -15.89
N SER A 584 10.64 32.05 -16.07
CA SER A 584 10.20 33.42 -16.33
C SER A 584 9.94 34.28 -15.08
N GLY A 585 9.91 33.67 -13.89
CA GLY A 585 9.81 34.37 -12.61
C GLY A 585 11.12 34.30 -11.84
N GLU A 586 11.15 33.57 -10.73
CA GLU A 586 12.30 33.53 -9.81
C GLU A 586 13.46 32.60 -10.25
N GLY A 587 13.45 32.19 -11.52
CA GLY A 587 14.56 31.51 -12.19
C GLY A 587 14.33 30.03 -12.47
N GLN A 588 15.17 29.46 -13.33
CA GLN A 588 15.01 28.08 -13.81
C GLN A 588 15.36 27.04 -12.73
N LEU A 589 14.40 26.20 -12.34
CA LEU A 589 14.66 25.02 -11.51
C LEU A 589 15.68 24.08 -12.15
N ASP A 590 16.55 23.49 -11.33
CA ASP A 590 17.41 22.38 -11.70
C ASP A 590 16.62 21.07 -11.81
N LEU A 591 15.67 20.88 -10.89
CA LEU A 591 14.79 19.71 -10.87
C LEU A 591 13.37 20.08 -10.42
N LEU A 592 12.38 19.59 -11.17
CA LEU A 592 10.97 19.61 -10.82
C LEU A 592 10.50 18.16 -10.63
N ILE A 593 10.11 17.79 -9.42
CA ILE A 593 9.40 16.54 -9.12
C ILE A 593 7.91 16.88 -9.04
N LEU A 594 7.10 16.29 -9.92
CA LEU A 594 5.73 16.73 -10.16
C LEU A 594 4.77 15.55 -10.37
N ASP A 595 3.60 15.64 -9.77
CA ASP A 595 2.48 14.70 -9.97
C ASP A 595 2.07 14.52 -11.44
N CYS A 596 1.70 13.29 -11.82
CA CYS A 596 1.48 12.89 -13.21
C CYS A 596 -0.02 12.85 -13.58
N LEU A 597 -0.69 13.99 -13.40
CA LEU A 597 -2.10 14.17 -13.71
C LEU A 597 -2.36 14.76 -15.11
N TYR A 598 -3.65 14.86 -15.45
CA TYR A 598 -4.11 15.52 -16.67
C TYR A 598 -3.54 16.94 -16.77
N ARG A 599 -2.76 17.21 -17.83
CA ARG A 599 -2.06 18.46 -18.15
C ARG A 599 -0.72 18.73 -17.45
N THR A 600 -0.14 17.77 -16.72
CA THR A 600 1.23 17.88 -16.17
C THR A 600 2.28 18.35 -17.20
N LEU A 601 2.20 17.85 -18.44
CA LEU A 601 3.10 18.27 -19.53
C LEU A 601 2.93 19.74 -19.98
N ASP A 602 1.75 20.34 -19.84
CA ASP A 602 1.55 21.79 -20.06
C ASP A 602 2.18 22.60 -18.92
N ALA A 603 2.16 22.08 -17.68
CA ALA A 603 2.84 22.71 -16.56
C ALA A 603 4.37 22.68 -16.74
N VAL A 604 4.96 21.54 -17.08
CA VAL A 604 6.42 21.44 -17.33
C VAL A 604 6.87 22.38 -18.46
N LYS A 605 6.06 22.57 -19.51
CA LYS A 605 6.32 23.57 -20.57
C LYS A 605 6.38 25.01 -20.07
N ARG A 606 5.43 25.42 -19.22
CA ARG A 606 5.34 26.80 -18.71
C ARG A 606 6.39 27.08 -17.63
N ILE A 607 6.66 26.10 -16.77
CA ILE A 607 7.68 26.17 -15.72
C ILE A 607 9.09 26.13 -16.33
N CYS A 608 9.29 25.30 -17.37
CA CYS A 608 10.53 25.14 -18.13
C CYS A 608 11.78 24.79 -17.26
N PRO A 609 11.73 23.74 -16.41
CA PRO A 609 12.87 23.32 -15.58
C PRO A 609 14.01 22.72 -16.42
N LYS A 610 15.20 22.52 -15.84
CA LYS A 610 16.29 21.77 -16.50
C LYS A 610 16.00 20.27 -16.54
N ARG A 611 15.39 19.71 -15.49
CA ARG A 611 14.91 18.32 -15.44
C ARG A 611 13.52 18.26 -14.82
N ALA A 612 12.69 17.32 -15.28
CA ALA A 612 11.43 16.98 -14.62
C ALA A 612 11.33 15.47 -14.37
N LEU A 613 10.74 15.10 -13.24
CA LEU A 613 10.47 13.72 -12.84
C LEU A 613 9.01 13.60 -12.44
N LEU A 614 8.30 12.63 -13.01
CA LEU A 614 6.86 12.50 -12.81
C LEU A 614 6.53 11.44 -11.74
N ILE A 615 5.71 11.78 -10.76
CA ILE A 615 5.31 10.95 -9.61
C ILE A 615 3.78 10.75 -9.58
N GLY A 616 3.21 10.10 -8.56
CA GLY A 616 1.77 9.82 -8.48
C GLY A 616 1.23 8.89 -9.58
N MET A 617 2.10 8.13 -10.25
CA MET A 617 1.75 7.37 -11.45
C MET A 617 0.75 6.24 -11.16
N THR A 618 -0.33 6.17 -11.94
CA THR A 618 -1.30 5.08 -11.87
C THR A 618 -0.83 3.84 -12.63
N HIS A 619 -1.59 2.74 -12.53
CA HIS A 619 -1.43 1.55 -13.36
C HIS A 619 -1.81 1.73 -14.85
N GLU A 620 -2.21 2.93 -15.27
CA GLU A 620 -2.40 3.27 -16.69
C GLU A 620 -1.07 3.62 -17.39
N MET A 621 -0.01 3.89 -16.62
CA MET A 621 1.31 4.24 -17.11
C MET A 621 2.33 3.11 -16.94
N ASP A 622 2.95 2.68 -18.03
CA ASP A 622 4.07 1.74 -18.05
C ASP A 622 5.40 2.49 -17.95
N HIS A 623 6.29 2.04 -17.06
CA HIS A 623 7.53 2.76 -16.80
C HIS A 623 8.46 2.86 -18.02
N HIS A 624 8.53 1.84 -18.87
CA HIS A 624 9.49 1.80 -19.98
C HIS A 624 8.94 2.54 -21.21
N LYS A 625 7.78 2.11 -21.69
CA LYS A 625 7.08 2.64 -22.87
C LYS A 625 6.76 4.14 -22.74
N ASP A 626 6.30 4.58 -21.56
CA ASP A 626 5.95 5.98 -21.38
C ASP A 626 7.20 6.85 -21.13
N ASN A 627 8.32 6.29 -20.65
CA ASN A 627 9.62 6.98 -20.67
C ASN A 627 10.12 7.24 -22.09
N GLU A 628 10.05 6.27 -23.00
CA GLU A 628 10.40 6.45 -24.42
C GLU A 628 9.55 7.55 -25.06
N THR A 629 8.24 7.51 -24.79
CA THR A 629 7.26 8.50 -25.25
C THR A 629 7.56 9.90 -24.71
N LEU A 630 7.92 10.01 -23.42
CA LEU A 630 8.32 11.27 -22.78
C LEU A 630 9.65 11.81 -23.31
N GLU A 631 10.64 10.96 -23.60
CA GLU A 631 11.93 11.36 -24.14
C GLU A 631 11.82 11.84 -25.61
N GLU A 632 10.95 11.25 -26.41
CA GLU A 632 10.59 11.77 -27.74
C GLU A 632 9.83 13.10 -27.64
N TRP A 633 8.83 13.19 -26.75
CA TRP A 633 8.09 14.42 -26.49
C TRP A 633 8.99 15.56 -26.01
N SER A 634 9.94 15.28 -25.10
CA SER A 634 10.86 16.28 -24.54
C SER A 634 11.76 16.85 -25.63
N ARG A 635 12.33 15.99 -26.50
CA ARG A 635 13.12 16.41 -27.67
C ARG A 635 12.32 17.29 -28.64
N ARG A 636 11.03 16.99 -28.87
CA ARG A 636 10.16 17.81 -29.73
C ARG A 636 9.68 19.11 -29.07
N ALA A 637 9.42 19.10 -27.76
CA ALA A 637 8.90 20.25 -27.03
C ALA A 637 10.00 21.28 -26.70
N PHE A 638 11.25 20.84 -26.52
CA PHE A 638 12.36 21.64 -26.07
C PHE A 638 13.59 21.54 -27.00
N ALA A 639 13.38 21.56 -28.32
CA ALA A 639 14.45 21.40 -29.32
C ALA A 639 15.63 22.41 -29.22
N SER A 640 15.50 23.47 -28.41
CA SER A 640 16.53 24.47 -28.09
C SER A 640 16.82 24.60 -26.59
N SER A 641 16.41 23.64 -25.75
CA SER A 641 16.66 23.65 -24.30
C SER A 641 16.99 22.26 -23.76
N VAL A 642 17.77 22.21 -22.68
CA VAL A 642 18.26 20.95 -22.08
C VAL A 642 17.20 20.29 -21.17
N THR A 643 15.91 20.63 -21.33
CA THR A 643 14.83 20.10 -20.49
C THR A 643 14.59 18.63 -20.80
N CYS A 644 14.89 17.76 -19.82
CA CYS A 644 14.68 16.33 -19.89
C CYS A 644 13.57 15.91 -18.90
N ILE A 645 12.52 15.26 -19.41
CA ILE A 645 11.45 14.65 -18.60
C ILE A 645 11.64 13.13 -18.57
N LYS A 646 11.57 12.51 -17.40
CA LYS A 646 11.54 11.03 -17.23
C LYS A 646 10.57 10.61 -16.13
N LEU A 647 10.14 9.36 -16.14
CA LEU A 647 9.55 8.69 -14.99
C LEU A 647 10.71 8.18 -14.11
N PRO A 648 10.76 8.49 -12.80
CA PRO A 648 11.74 7.90 -11.90
C PRO A 648 11.36 6.44 -11.61
N VAL A 649 12.37 5.57 -11.61
CA VAL A 649 12.32 4.33 -10.81
C VAL A 649 12.48 4.72 -9.34
N ALA A 650 12.10 3.85 -8.41
CA ALA A 650 12.57 3.96 -7.02
C ALA A 650 14.10 3.71 -6.98
N VAL A 651 14.86 4.78 -7.22
CA VAL A 651 16.32 4.81 -7.40
C VAL A 651 16.86 6.09 -6.79
N THR A 652 18.04 6.01 -6.16
CA THR A 652 18.78 7.19 -5.68
C THR A 652 19.16 8.09 -6.84
N ILE A 653 18.70 9.33 -6.81
CA ILE A 653 19.29 10.41 -7.60
C ILE A 653 20.32 11.09 -6.72
N GLN A 654 21.59 10.70 -6.91
CA GLN A 654 22.72 11.31 -6.23
C GLN A 654 22.89 12.75 -6.75
N LEU A 655 22.42 13.73 -5.97
CA LEU A 655 22.49 15.15 -6.30
C LEU A 655 23.75 15.75 -5.68
N LEU A 656 24.86 15.62 -6.41
CA LEU A 656 26.20 16.22 -6.20
C LEU A 656 26.25 17.72 -5.83
N LEU A 657 25.10 18.40 -5.71
CA LEU A 657 24.95 19.85 -5.66
C LEU A 657 23.97 20.37 -4.58
N ILE A 658 23.31 19.53 -3.76
CA ILE A 658 22.62 20.05 -2.55
C ILE A 658 23.65 20.29 -1.41
N ARG A 659 24.60 21.19 -1.67
CA ARG A 659 25.43 21.86 -0.65
C ARG A 659 24.80 23.23 -0.34
N ASN A 660 24.91 23.68 0.92
CA ASN A 660 24.62 25.07 1.30
C ASN A 660 25.55 26.06 0.60
#